data_AF-A0AB35J7P8-F1
#
_entry.id   AF-A0AB35J7P8-F1
#
_cell.length_a   1.000
_cell.length_b   1.000
_cell.length_c   1.000
_cell.angle_alpha   90.00
_cell.angle_beta   90.00
_cell.angle_gamma   90.00
#
_symmetry.space_group_name_H-M   'P 1'
#
loop_
_entity.id
_entity.type
_entity.pdbx_description
1 polymer ?
#
loop_
_entity_poly.entity_id
_entity_poly.type
_entity_poly.pdbx_seq_one_letter_code
_entity_poly.pdbx_strand_id
1 'polypeptide(L)'
;MRIETGHLILLSILLLCPLVHSDLRAQEKTPVTRADSIMRQVIHQAPIYEHVLESYEAETYVKGRTHVPRKNKLLRYAYLVFPVEYHPSDALFEMSGLTRYDAPNHYRNEIVAINSSHLAAGRHYKEIASFVNLNVYSPTIYNKGMIMPLSPDAFKYYTFRQEGTDTISGIPVYNIRFTPRQWSQKLLSGNLYVTDELWTIDRIEIQGHSSFSEFNLSIRFNRDEKHFILPEEADLQVCYHALGNRIESDIHAAFRYKSISWVEEDHESRKLYSLDQTQYYTITSDTLSFTQDSAYWNSRRDKPLTTDEKALYTTGTNAVRTEADSSVLTRYLQLGERLTSTVNKDYKSTRVKYSGLLNPFQLSFGSNGITYKQEARISKTFEHDRQLRFHPEIGFLFKEKELRLRLTTDWEYRPERQGILNLTIANDNQSYSSEVIHQINEILKDTPIRFDDLNLKYFQHYYAKLMNQIELMNGFRLSAGLAYHHRTPVKKNKDTGLDLKDHNEFTPVIGLTYTPRQYYWMDGYRKEYLHSHYPTFRIELARSIPDLLGCTGNYWRMEAGMNQTVRLGLSERLSYNLSGGLFFNQHNMYFADFSYFAKRYFPEPWGDRFGGIFHNLGGDWYNASDKYIQGHLMYESPFILLRFLKPNPKAHKYLVSERFYLSQLWTPVLPNYSELGYGIGSDLFHIALFLGFEEFKYQSVGLKFALELFR
;
A
#
# COMPACT_ATOMS: atom_id res chain seq x y z
N MET A 1 18.05 62.45 -11.39
CA MET A 1 16.61 62.77 -11.25
C MET A 1 15.86 61.44 -11.17
N ARG A 2 15.24 61.17 -10.00
CA ARG A 2 14.10 60.26 -9.69
C ARG A 2 13.97 58.94 -10.47
N ILE A 3 14.16 57.75 -9.86
CA ILE A 3 13.28 57.02 -8.90
C ILE A 3 12.08 56.32 -9.57
N GLU A 4 11.83 55.08 -9.12
CA GLU A 4 10.61 54.24 -9.26
C GLU A 4 10.44 53.49 -10.60
N THR A 5 10.13 52.19 -10.70
CA THR A 5 9.53 51.18 -9.81
C THR A 5 9.90 49.78 -10.33
N GLY A 6 10.13 48.78 -9.46
CA GLY A 6 10.24 47.39 -9.94
C GLY A 6 10.84 46.33 -9.01
N HIS A 7 10.74 46.46 -7.69
CA HIS A 7 11.02 45.35 -6.76
C HIS A 7 9.79 45.08 -5.89
N LEU A 8 8.96 44.14 -6.34
CA LEU A 8 7.87 43.53 -5.60
C LEU A 8 7.91 42.05 -5.96
N ILE A 9 8.41 41.22 -5.01
CA ILE A 9 8.18 39.76 -4.84
C ILE A 9 9.08 39.22 -3.70
N LEU A 10 10.10 39.95 -3.24
CA LEU A 10 10.98 39.51 -2.14
C LEU A 10 10.58 39.99 -0.73
N LEU A 11 9.32 40.35 -0.51
CA LEU A 11 8.85 40.99 0.73
C LEU A 11 7.51 40.43 1.26
N SER A 12 7.38 39.10 1.26
CA SER A 12 6.26 38.39 1.94
C SER A 12 6.70 37.24 2.86
N ILE A 13 8.01 37.05 3.09
CA ILE A 13 8.55 35.99 3.98
C ILE A 13 9.06 36.54 5.35
N LEU A 14 9.02 37.86 5.58
CA LEU A 14 9.70 38.47 6.75
C LEU A 14 8.85 39.39 7.63
N LEU A 15 7.52 39.20 7.65
CA LEU A 15 6.64 39.95 8.56
C LEU A 15 5.46 39.07 8.99
N LEU A 16 5.69 38.20 10.00
CA LEU A 16 4.70 37.78 11.01
C LEU A 16 5.41 37.13 12.22
N CYS A 17 6.37 37.86 12.76
CA CYS A 17 6.72 37.94 14.19
C CYS A 17 7.35 39.35 14.34
N PRO A 18 7.00 40.17 15.33
CA PRO A 18 6.77 39.75 16.72
C PRO A 18 5.57 40.42 17.42
N LEU A 19 4.96 39.72 18.37
CA LEU A 19 4.39 40.32 19.57
C LEU A 19 4.68 39.36 20.72
N VAL A 20 5.97 39.32 21.08
CA VAL A 20 6.41 38.93 22.41
C VAL A 20 6.30 40.21 23.23
N HIS A 21 5.24 40.32 24.02
CA HIS A 21 5.25 41.14 25.22
C HIS A 21 4.86 40.25 26.39
N SER A 22 5.76 40.28 27.35
CA SER A 22 5.73 39.69 28.67
C SER A 22 4.37 39.72 29.35
N ASP A 23 3.87 38.54 29.67
CA ASP A 23 3.11 38.33 30.90
C ASP A 23 3.92 37.37 31.78
N LEU A 24 4.87 37.95 32.53
CA LEU A 24 5.52 37.32 33.67
C LEU A 24 4.52 37.28 34.81
N ARG A 25 3.55 36.37 34.73
CA ARG A 25 2.86 35.84 35.90
C ARG A 25 3.54 34.53 36.26
N ALA A 26 4.17 34.52 37.43
CA ALA A 26 4.79 33.35 38.03
C ALA A 26 3.80 32.18 38.06
N GLN A 27 3.88 31.31 37.06
CA GLN A 27 3.37 29.95 37.13
C GLN A 27 4.52 29.09 37.64
N GLU A 28 4.26 28.38 38.72
CA GLU A 28 5.15 27.37 39.30
C GLU A 28 5.75 26.48 38.19
N LYS A 29 7.08 26.37 38.17
CA LYS A 29 7.82 25.44 37.30
C LYS A 29 7.37 24.01 37.60
N THR A 30 6.46 23.51 36.78
CA THR A 30 5.90 22.15 36.81
C THR A 30 6.85 21.14 36.09
N PRO A 31 6.74 19.83 36.38
CA PRO A 31 7.77 18.79 36.16
C PRO A 31 8.18 18.40 34.71
N VAL A 32 7.80 19.18 33.69
CA VAL A 32 8.00 18.83 32.26
C VAL A 32 9.47 18.67 31.88
N THR A 33 10.38 19.49 32.43
CA THR A 33 11.81 19.47 32.10
C THR A 33 12.56 18.22 32.58
N ARG A 34 12.04 17.52 33.62
CA ARG A 34 12.69 16.31 34.15
C ARG A 34 12.39 15.08 33.27
N ALA A 35 11.15 14.96 32.81
CA ALA A 35 10.73 13.89 31.90
C ALA A 35 11.49 13.92 30.57
N ASP A 36 11.66 15.11 29.98
CA ASP A 36 12.41 15.28 28.73
C ASP A 36 13.87 14.84 28.85
N SER A 37 14.49 15.05 30.03
CA SER A 37 15.89 14.66 30.27
C SER A 37 16.04 13.14 30.33
N ILE A 38 15.13 12.45 31.02
CA ILE A 38 15.08 10.98 31.07
C ILE A 38 14.84 10.41 29.68
N MET A 39 13.83 10.93 28.95
CA MET A 39 13.51 10.44 27.62
C MET A 39 14.64 10.63 26.61
N ARG A 40 15.46 11.68 26.72
CA ARG A 40 16.66 11.81 25.87
C ARG A 40 17.66 10.67 26.08
N GLN A 41 17.84 10.20 27.32
CA GLN A 41 18.70 9.06 27.61
C GLN A 41 18.10 7.77 27.05
N VAL A 42 16.81 7.53 27.30
CA VAL A 42 16.08 6.36 26.78
C VAL A 42 16.15 6.30 25.24
N ILE A 43 15.87 7.41 24.56
CA ILE A 43 15.93 7.49 23.08
C ILE A 43 17.36 7.31 22.57
N HIS A 44 18.37 7.75 23.31
CA HIS A 44 19.77 7.54 22.96
C HIS A 44 20.17 6.06 23.09
N GLN A 45 19.66 5.33 24.08
CA GLN A 45 19.94 3.90 24.28
C GLN A 45 19.09 2.99 23.39
N ALA A 46 17.91 3.41 22.95
CA ALA A 46 16.98 2.59 22.18
C ALA A 46 17.60 1.91 20.92
N PRO A 47 18.42 2.59 20.09
CA PRO A 47 19.08 1.95 18.95
C PRO A 47 20.08 0.84 19.34
N ILE A 48 20.67 0.92 20.54
CA ILE A 48 21.55 -0.13 21.07
C ILE A 48 20.70 -1.35 21.42
N TYR A 49 19.62 -1.16 22.19
CA TYR A 49 18.71 -2.25 22.55
C TYR A 49 17.93 -2.83 21.37
N GLU A 50 17.73 -2.06 20.30
CA GLU A 50 17.17 -2.57 19.03
C GLU A 50 18.07 -3.62 18.37
N HIS A 51 19.39 -3.58 18.59
CA HIS A 51 20.38 -4.38 17.87
C HIS A 51 21.26 -5.29 18.74
N VAL A 52 21.13 -5.26 20.07
CA VAL A 52 21.97 -6.02 21.00
C VAL A 52 21.67 -7.53 21.01
N LEU A 53 20.47 -7.91 20.59
CA LEU A 53 19.99 -9.28 20.57
C LEU A 53 20.37 -9.95 19.25
N GLU A 54 21.10 -11.06 19.28
CA GLU A 54 21.47 -11.81 18.06
C GLU A 54 20.40 -12.84 17.71
N SER A 55 19.98 -13.68 18.65
CA SER A 55 18.89 -14.62 18.47
C SER A 55 18.24 -15.05 19.78
N TYR A 56 16.99 -15.51 19.73
CA TYR A 56 16.37 -16.21 20.86
C TYR A 56 15.38 -17.27 20.40
N GLU A 57 15.15 -18.26 21.27
CA GLU A 57 14.08 -19.24 21.13
C GLU A 57 13.14 -19.16 22.33
N ALA A 58 11.84 -18.99 22.08
CA ALA A 58 10.82 -18.85 23.11
C ALA A 58 9.61 -19.73 22.84
N GLU A 59 9.10 -20.39 23.86
CA GLU A 59 7.76 -20.97 23.84
C GLU A 59 6.73 -19.87 24.10
N THR A 60 5.78 -19.71 23.18
CA THR A 60 4.72 -18.72 23.28
C THR A 60 3.39 -19.39 23.55
N TYR A 61 2.70 -18.95 24.60
CA TYR A 61 1.30 -19.30 24.85
C TYR A 61 0.44 -18.07 24.57
N VAL A 62 -0.64 -18.25 23.81
CA VAL A 62 -1.59 -17.18 23.50
C VAL A 62 -3.00 -17.65 23.84
N LYS A 63 -3.73 -16.84 24.60
CA LYS A 63 -5.17 -16.99 24.88
C LYS A 63 -5.90 -15.79 24.31
N GLY A 64 -6.93 -16.01 23.50
CA GLY A 64 -7.75 -14.93 22.98
C GLY A 64 -9.24 -15.18 23.12
N ARG A 65 -9.97 -14.16 23.59
CA ARG A 65 -11.42 -14.15 23.72
C ARG A 65 -11.99 -13.09 22.79
N THR A 66 -13.02 -13.43 22.04
CA THR A 66 -13.80 -12.46 21.25
C THR A 66 -15.21 -12.37 21.83
N HIS A 67 -15.72 -11.16 21.97
CA HIS A 67 -17.07 -10.83 22.40
C HIS A 67 -17.73 -9.90 21.39
N VAL A 68 -19.00 -10.14 21.07
CA VAL A 68 -19.76 -9.33 20.11
C VAL A 68 -20.92 -8.61 20.82
N PRO A 69 -20.67 -7.48 21.49
CA PRO A 69 -21.68 -6.78 22.28
C PRO A 69 -22.81 -6.19 21.42
N ARG A 70 -22.54 -5.79 20.17
CA ARG A 70 -23.55 -5.22 19.26
C ARG A 70 -23.46 -5.83 17.87
N LYS A 71 -24.55 -6.47 17.44
CA LYS A 71 -24.67 -7.13 16.13
C LYS A 71 -25.88 -6.65 15.32
N ASN A 72 -25.70 -6.53 14.01
CA ASN A 72 -26.75 -6.30 13.03
C ASN A 72 -26.60 -7.25 11.82
N LYS A 73 -27.50 -7.14 10.83
CA LYS A 73 -27.48 -7.99 9.61
C LYS A 73 -26.23 -7.84 8.74
N LEU A 74 -25.41 -6.80 8.96
CA LEU A 74 -24.17 -6.55 8.23
C LEU A 74 -22.95 -7.21 8.89
N LEU A 75 -23.08 -7.73 10.13
CA LEU A 75 -21.99 -8.42 10.83
C LEU A 75 -21.42 -9.60 10.02
N ARG A 76 -22.26 -10.28 9.24
CA ARG A 76 -21.82 -11.36 8.33
C ARG A 76 -20.83 -10.90 7.26
N TYR A 77 -20.74 -9.61 6.97
CA TYR A 77 -19.76 -9.05 6.03
C TYR A 77 -18.55 -8.45 6.74
N ALA A 78 -18.50 -8.51 8.08
CA ALA A 78 -17.41 -7.94 8.87
C ALA A 78 -16.06 -8.60 8.53
N TYR A 79 -16.03 -9.90 8.23
CA TYR A 79 -14.82 -10.63 7.83
C TYR A 79 -14.18 -10.13 6.52
N LEU A 80 -14.90 -9.34 5.72
CA LEU A 80 -14.37 -8.72 4.50
C LEU A 80 -13.55 -7.47 4.79
N VAL A 81 -13.78 -6.84 5.95
CA VAL A 81 -13.16 -5.57 6.35
C VAL A 81 -12.22 -5.77 7.54
N PHE A 82 -12.57 -6.69 8.44
CA PHE A 82 -11.79 -7.04 9.61
C PHE A 82 -11.25 -8.45 9.49
N PRO A 83 -10.12 -8.71 10.14
CA PRO A 83 -9.63 -10.04 10.43
C PRO A 83 -10.48 -10.69 11.53
N VAL A 84 -11.77 -10.87 11.25
CA VAL A 84 -12.73 -11.54 12.12
C VAL A 84 -13.22 -12.81 11.44
N GLU A 85 -13.72 -13.76 12.22
CA GLU A 85 -14.26 -15.00 11.68
C GLU A 85 -15.45 -14.76 10.73
N TYR A 86 -15.67 -15.71 9.81
CA TYR A 86 -16.86 -15.73 8.96
C TYR A 86 -18.07 -16.03 9.86
N HIS A 87 -18.70 -14.97 10.38
CA HIS A 87 -19.69 -14.93 11.48
C HIS A 87 -19.07 -14.82 12.87
N PRO A 88 -18.58 -13.62 13.26
CA PRO A 88 -18.04 -13.44 14.60
C PRO A 88 -19.14 -13.65 15.65
N SER A 89 -18.86 -14.54 16.59
CA SER A 89 -19.64 -14.80 17.79
C SER A 89 -18.72 -14.80 19.00
N ASP A 90 -19.32 -14.93 20.19
CA ASP A 90 -18.54 -15.10 21.41
C ASP A 90 -17.73 -16.40 21.30
N ALA A 91 -16.40 -16.26 21.30
CA ALA A 91 -15.48 -17.36 21.01
C ALA A 91 -14.22 -17.26 21.86
N LEU A 92 -13.60 -18.41 22.10
CA LEU A 92 -12.35 -18.52 22.84
C LEU A 92 -11.40 -19.42 22.07
N PHE A 93 -10.15 -18.97 21.96
CA PHE A 93 -9.07 -19.76 21.39
C PHE A 93 -7.85 -19.75 22.30
N GLU A 94 -7.12 -20.85 22.26
CA GLU A 94 -5.83 -21.05 22.87
C GLU A 94 -4.87 -21.55 21.80
N MET A 95 -3.64 -21.08 21.89
CA MET A 95 -2.60 -21.40 20.95
C MET A 95 -1.28 -21.59 21.67
N SER A 96 -0.50 -22.58 21.23
CA SER A 96 0.86 -22.78 21.66
C SER A 96 1.77 -22.87 20.44
N GLY A 97 2.88 -22.14 20.49
CA GLY A 97 3.86 -22.06 19.42
C GLY A 97 5.28 -21.89 19.94
N LEU A 98 6.22 -22.01 19.01
CA LEU A 98 7.63 -21.78 19.20
C LEU A 98 8.04 -20.58 18.34
N THR A 99 8.51 -19.53 18.98
CA THR A 99 9.02 -18.32 18.33
C THR A 99 10.53 -18.35 18.35
N ARG A 100 11.13 -18.26 17.17
CA ARG A 100 12.56 -18.02 16.99
C ARG A 100 12.77 -16.64 16.41
N TYR A 101 13.68 -15.90 17.01
CA TYR A 101 14.13 -14.62 16.51
C TYR A 101 15.58 -14.71 16.09
N ASP A 102 15.91 -14.11 14.94
CA ASP A 102 17.29 -13.87 14.52
C ASP A 102 17.45 -12.41 14.09
N ALA A 103 18.59 -11.81 14.40
CA ALA A 103 18.84 -10.42 14.09
C ALA A 103 19.14 -10.20 12.60
N PRO A 104 18.73 -9.06 12.01
CA PRO A 104 17.80 -8.08 12.55
C PRO A 104 16.33 -8.42 12.20
N ASN A 105 15.45 -8.44 13.20
CA ASN A 105 13.99 -8.52 13.03
C ASN A 105 13.47 -9.73 12.22
N HIS A 106 14.20 -10.85 12.20
CA HIS A 106 13.71 -12.12 11.68
C HIS A 106 12.88 -12.83 12.76
N TYR A 107 11.62 -13.15 12.48
CA TYR A 107 10.79 -13.95 13.36
C TYR A 107 10.24 -15.15 12.62
N ARG A 108 10.54 -16.35 13.13
CA ARG A 108 9.96 -17.61 12.68
C ARG A 108 9.07 -18.14 13.78
N ASN A 109 7.76 -18.14 13.52
CA ASN A 109 6.78 -18.67 14.46
C ASN A 109 6.25 -20.00 13.93
N GLU A 110 6.50 -21.06 14.68
CA GLU A 110 5.96 -22.40 14.43
C GLU A 110 4.77 -22.66 15.35
N ILE A 111 3.66 -23.11 14.77
CA ILE A 111 2.45 -23.40 15.52
C ILE A 111 2.47 -24.87 15.91
N VAL A 112 2.55 -25.15 17.19
CA VAL A 112 2.55 -26.53 17.69
C VAL A 112 1.13 -27.03 17.85
N ALA A 113 0.26 -26.25 18.50
CA ALA A 113 -1.12 -26.65 18.76
C ALA A 113 -2.09 -25.46 18.82
N ILE A 114 -3.32 -25.70 18.36
CA ILE A 114 -4.44 -24.77 18.48
C ILE A 114 -5.63 -25.50 19.11
N ASN A 115 -6.30 -24.83 20.05
CA ASN A 115 -7.58 -25.25 20.61
C ASN A 115 -8.56 -24.08 20.54
N SER A 116 -9.69 -24.27 19.87
CA SER A 116 -10.67 -23.20 19.64
C SER A 116 -12.09 -23.72 19.81
N SER A 117 -12.97 -22.86 20.30
CA SER A 117 -14.42 -23.14 20.33
C SER A 117 -15.04 -23.20 18.92
N HIS A 118 -14.39 -22.62 17.91
CA HIS A 118 -14.79 -22.67 16.49
C HIS A 118 -13.59 -23.01 15.57
N LEU A 119 -13.81 -23.87 14.56
CA LEU A 119 -12.75 -24.49 13.73
C LEU A 119 -12.08 -23.56 12.68
N ALA A 120 -12.32 -22.25 12.71
CA ALA A 120 -11.93 -21.33 11.63
C ALA A 120 -10.74 -20.38 11.98
N ALA A 121 -9.68 -20.89 12.63
CA ALA A 121 -8.59 -20.06 13.15
C ALA A 121 -7.43 -19.73 12.16
N GLY A 122 -7.55 -20.05 10.87
CA GLY A 122 -6.40 -20.01 9.95
C GLY A 122 -5.89 -18.62 9.53
N ARG A 123 -6.77 -17.60 9.42
CA ARG A 123 -6.35 -16.23 9.02
C ARG A 123 -5.89 -15.37 10.19
N HIS A 124 -6.48 -15.58 11.36
CA HIS A 124 -6.23 -14.85 12.60
C HIS A 124 -4.79 -14.94 13.08
N TYR A 125 -4.14 -16.08 12.83
CA TYR A 125 -2.80 -16.33 13.33
C TYR A 125 -1.77 -15.30 12.86
N LYS A 126 -1.78 -14.91 11.57
CA LYS A 126 -0.77 -14.00 11.04
C LYS A 126 -0.77 -12.66 11.76
N GLU A 127 -1.95 -12.21 12.17
CA GLU A 127 -2.08 -10.95 12.90
C GLU A 127 -1.71 -11.09 14.37
N ILE A 128 -2.12 -12.17 15.02
CA ILE A 128 -1.70 -12.50 16.38
C ILE A 128 -0.17 -12.60 16.44
N ALA A 129 0.46 -13.26 15.45
CA ALA A 129 1.91 -13.33 15.32
C ALA A 129 2.56 -11.95 15.11
N SER A 130 1.93 -11.07 14.32
CA SER A 130 2.43 -9.69 14.13
C SER A 130 2.37 -8.85 15.41
N PHE A 131 1.43 -9.15 16.29
CA PHE A 131 1.31 -8.57 17.63
C PHE A 131 2.39 -9.10 18.59
N VAL A 132 2.58 -10.42 18.61
CA VAL A 132 3.51 -11.14 19.50
C VAL A 132 4.99 -10.82 19.19
N ASN A 133 5.31 -10.43 17.96
CA ASN A 133 6.68 -10.18 17.50
C ASN A 133 7.13 -8.69 17.57
N LEU A 134 6.59 -7.91 18.50
CA LEU A 134 6.83 -6.47 18.56
C LEU A 134 8.12 -6.12 19.32
N ASN A 135 9.06 -5.43 18.67
CA ASN A 135 10.21 -4.80 19.34
C ASN A 135 9.86 -3.35 19.72
N VAL A 136 9.75 -3.07 21.02
CA VAL A 136 9.36 -1.75 21.56
C VAL A 136 10.44 -0.69 21.35
N TYR A 137 11.71 -1.09 21.26
CA TYR A 137 12.84 -0.18 21.04
C TYR A 137 12.98 0.26 19.57
N SER A 138 12.30 -0.41 18.65
CA SER A 138 12.29 -0.01 17.25
C SER A 138 11.57 1.33 17.08
N PRO A 139 12.03 2.24 16.19
CA PRO A 139 11.40 3.55 16.01
C PRO A 139 9.95 3.46 15.50
N THR A 140 9.53 2.33 14.94
CA THR A 140 8.17 2.11 14.47
C THR A 140 7.70 0.68 14.69
N ILE A 141 6.41 0.50 14.95
CA ILE A 141 5.77 -0.81 15.08
C ILE A 141 4.74 -1.05 13.97
N TYR A 142 4.30 -2.31 13.84
CA TYR A 142 3.23 -2.73 12.93
C TYR A 142 3.50 -2.35 11.46
N ASN A 143 4.55 -2.92 10.86
CA ASN A 143 5.00 -2.64 9.47
C ASN A 143 5.27 -1.15 9.17
N LYS A 144 5.84 -0.42 10.13
CA LYS A 144 6.09 1.04 10.03
C LYS A 144 4.81 1.88 9.97
N GLY A 145 3.70 1.34 10.48
CA GLY A 145 2.40 2.01 10.54
C GLY A 145 2.32 3.04 11.66
N MET A 146 2.98 2.80 12.79
CA MET A 146 2.91 3.65 13.98
C MET A 146 4.31 4.02 14.50
N ILE A 147 4.47 5.25 14.96
CA ILE A 147 5.75 5.80 15.45
C ILE A 147 5.85 5.59 16.95
N MET A 148 6.94 4.96 17.42
CA MET A 148 7.16 4.72 18.85
C MET A 148 7.65 5.97 19.58
N PRO A 149 7.30 6.14 20.87
CA PRO A 149 7.80 7.25 21.70
C PRO A 149 9.31 7.15 21.99
N LEU A 150 9.95 6.04 21.64
CA LEU A 150 11.41 5.83 21.72
C LEU A 150 12.15 6.18 20.41
N SER A 151 11.43 6.61 19.37
CA SER A 151 12.06 6.98 18.09
C SER A 151 13.07 8.15 18.25
N PRO A 152 14.12 8.22 17.41
CA PRO A 152 15.08 9.33 17.44
C PRO A 152 14.42 10.72 17.35
N ASP A 153 13.34 10.82 16.57
CA ASP A 153 12.56 12.04 16.36
C ASP A 153 11.34 12.17 17.30
N ALA A 154 11.26 11.40 18.39
CA ALA A 154 10.06 11.32 19.21
C ALA A 154 9.59 12.68 19.74
N PHE A 155 10.50 13.60 20.08
CA PHE A 155 10.16 14.95 20.55
C PHE A 155 9.45 15.82 19.49
N LYS A 156 9.55 15.48 18.19
CA LYS A 156 8.77 16.14 17.13
C LYS A 156 7.28 15.78 17.23
N TYR A 157 6.98 14.57 17.69
CA TYR A 157 5.63 13.99 17.67
C TYR A 157 4.95 13.94 19.05
N TYR A 158 5.72 13.79 20.13
CA TYR A 158 5.21 13.56 21.47
C TYR A 158 5.59 14.68 22.45
N THR A 159 4.80 14.78 23.51
CA THR A 159 5.10 15.54 24.73
C THR A 159 5.17 14.55 25.89
N PHE A 160 6.21 14.67 26.70
CA PHE A 160 6.46 13.78 27.82
C PHE A 160 6.18 14.49 29.14
N ARG A 161 5.55 13.78 30.08
CA ARG A 161 5.29 14.26 31.44
C ARG A 161 5.57 13.14 32.42
N GLN A 162 6.31 13.45 33.48
CA GLN A 162 6.54 12.51 34.56
C GLN A 162 5.33 12.56 35.50
N GLU A 163 4.69 11.41 35.72
CA GLU A 163 3.52 11.29 36.59
C GLU A 163 3.92 10.87 38.01
N GLY A 164 4.99 10.08 38.12
CA GLY A 164 5.44 9.54 39.40
C GLY A 164 6.79 8.82 39.29
N THR A 165 7.23 8.28 40.41
CA THR A 165 8.41 7.44 40.49
C THR A 165 8.13 6.37 41.52
N ASP A 166 8.21 5.12 41.08
CA ASP A 166 8.08 3.95 41.92
C ASP A 166 9.49 3.45 42.27
N THR A 167 9.61 2.60 43.28
CA THR A 167 10.86 1.91 43.60
C THR A 167 10.56 0.43 43.64
N ILE A 168 11.14 -0.32 42.71
CA ILE A 168 10.91 -1.75 42.55
C ILE A 168 12.26 -2.44 42.72
N SER A 169 12.36 -3.36 43.68
CA SER A 169 13.61 -4.09 43.97
C SER A 169 14.82 -3.17 44.23
N GLY A 170 14.60 -1.98 44.78
CA GLY A 170 15.66 -1.00 45.08
C GLY A 170 16.06 -0.09 43.91
N ILE A 171 15.54 -0.33 42.70
CA ILE A 171 15.79 0.49 41.51
C ILE A 171 14.62 1.47 41.32
N PRO A 172 14.87 2.78 41.14
CA PRO A 172 13.83 3.74 40.79
C PRO A 172 13.25 3.42 39.41
N VAL A 173 11.92 3.48 39.29
CA VAL A 173 11.19 3.32 38.03
C VAL A 173 10.39 4.59 37.78
N TYR A 174 10.75 5.33 36.74
CA TYR A 174 10.08 6.58 36.36
C TYR A 174 8.83 6.29 35.51
N ASN A 175 7.67 6.78 35.95
CA ASN A 175 6.45 6.72 35.16
C ASN A 175 6.33 7.98 34.28
N ILE A 176 6.45 7.79 32.97
CA ILE A 176 6.44 8.84 31.96
C ILE A 176 5.22 8.67 31.06
N ARG A 177 4.28 9.60 31.16
CA ARG A 177 3.17 9.71 30.22
C ARG A 177 3.63 10.38 28.93
N PHE A 178 3.40 9.71 27.80
CA PHE A 178 3.62 10.27 26.47
C PHE A 178 2.28 10.58 25.80
N THR A 179 2.16 11.80 25.27
CA THR A 179 0.95 12.27 24.59
C THR A 179 1.30 12.85 23.23
N PRO A 180 0.53 12.53 22.18
CA PRO A 180 0.81 13.03 20.85
C PRO A 180 0.55 14.55 20.82
N ARG A 181 1.47 15.31 20.23
CA ARG A 181 1.32 16.77 20.05
C ARG A 181 0.15 17.11 19.13
N GLN A 182 -0.16 16.22 18.20
CA GLN A 182 -1.28 16.30 17.29
C GLN A 182 -1.93 14.93 17.17
N TRP A 183 -3.26 14.88 17.10
CA TRP A 183 -3.96 13.62 16.92
C TRP A 183 -3.63 13.03 15.54
N SER A 184 -3.27 11.74 15.49
CA SER A 184 -3.07 10.96 14.25
C SER A 184 -3.13 9.47 14.55
N GLN A 185 -3.62 8.65 13.62
CA GLN A 185 -3.60 7.18 13.73
C GLN A 185 -2.17 6.61 13.72
N LYS A 186 -1.17 7.36 13.25
CA LYS A 186 0.24 6.94 13.29
C LYS A 186 0.91 7.20 14.64
N LEU A 187 0.25 7.94 15.53
CA LEU A 187 0.78 8.31 16.83
C LEU A 187 0.04 7.60 17.96
N LEU A 188 0.74 7.42 19.06
CA LEU A 188 0.31 6.63 20.20
C LEU A 188 0.16 7.52 21.44
N SER A 189 -0.58 7.05 22.44
CA SER A 189 -0.61 7.68 23.76
C SER A 189 -0.51 6.63 24.84
N GLY A 190 0.03 6.96 26.00
CA GLY A 190 0.08 6.02 27.10
C GLY A 190 1.19 6.32 28.09
N ASN A 191 1.65 5.30 28.80
CA ASN A 191 2.61 5.41 29.89
C ASN A 191 3.81 4.49 29.64
N LEU A 192 4.99 4.99 29.95
CA LEU A 192 6.26 4.28 29.88
C LEU A 192 6.85 4.20 31.29
N TYR A 193 7.25 3.01 31.71
CA TYR A 193 7.89 2.77 33.00
C TYR A 193 9.37 2.45 32.75
N VAL A 194 10.25 3.39 33.10
CA VAL A 194 11.68 3.35 32.76
C VAL A 194 12.51 3.14 34.01
N THR A 195 13.42 2.17 33.98
CA THR A 195 14.38 1.92 35.07
C THR A 195 15.47 2.97 35.13
N ASP A 196 15.92 3.31 36.34
CA ASP A 196 17.13 4.13 36.55
C ASP A 196 18.39 3.34 36.15
N GLU A 197 19.47 4.05 35.85
CA GLU A 197 20.78 3.51 35.41
C GLU A 197 20.83 2.96 33.97
N LEU A 198 20.09 1.89 33.68
CA LEU A 198 20.12 1.23 32.36
C LEU A 198 19.16 1.88 31.35
N TRP A 199 18.21 2.70 31.78
CA TRP A 199 17.22 3.35 30.90
C TRP A 199 16.40 2.35 30.07
N THR A 200 16.13 1.17 30.64
CA THR A 200 15.37 0.09 30.01
C THR A 200 13.88 0.22 30.35
N ILE A 201 13.04 -0.39 29.54
CA ILE A 201 11.59 -0.39 29.74
C ILE A 201 11.21 -1.56 30.64
N ASP A 202 10.67 -1.29 31.82
CA ASP A 202 10.07 -2.32 32.70
C ASP A 202 8.66 -2.70 32.22
N ARG A 203 7.89 -1.68 31.85
CA ARG A 203 6.52 -1.83 31.34
C ARG A 203 6.21 -0.71 30.36
N ILE A 204 5.39 -1.02 29.36
CA ILE A 204 4.82 -0.02 28.45
C ILE A 204 3.33 -0.26 28.28
N GLU A 205 2.56 0.81 28.41
CA GLU A 205 1.13 0.85 28.15
C GLU A 205 0.90 1.78 26.95
N ILE A 206 0.33 1.24 25.88
CA ILE A 206 0.12 1.92 24.61
C ILE A 206 -1.37 1.89 24.29
N GLN A 207 -1.91 3.05 23.98
CA GLN A 207 -3.24 3.24 23.43
C GLN A 207 -3.06 3.79 22.02
N GLY A 208 -3.70 3.15 21.05
CA GLY A 208 -3.62 3.54 19.66
C GLY A 208 -4.95 3.39 18.94
N HIS A 209 -5.02 4.05 17.79
CA HIS A 209 -6.17 4.00 16.90
C HIS A 209 -5.71 3.57 15.51
N SER A 210 -6.44 2.62 14.93
CA SER A 210 -6.37 2.27 13.51
C SER A 210 -7.72 2.61 12.86
N SER A 211 -7.83 2.50 11.53
CA SER A 211 -8.99 2.95 10.75
C SER A 211 -10.35 2.51 11.27
N PHE A 212 -10.43 1.36 11.96
CA PHE A 212 -11.67 0.85 12.56
C PHE A 212 -11.50 0.22 13.93
N SER A 213 -10.30 0.24 14.48
CA SER A 213 -10.03 -0.37 15.78
C SER A 213 -9.37 0.60 16.72
N GLU A 214 -9.76 0.50 17.97
CA GLU A 214 -9.04 1.09 19.10
C GLU A 214 -8.37 -0.07 19.80
N PHE A 215 -7.09 0.10 20.14
CA PHE A 215 -6.37 -0.95 20.84
C PHE A 215 -5.61 -0.39 22.04
N ASN A 216 -5.62 -1.20 23.10
CA ASN A 216 -4.82 -0.98 24.29
C ASN A 216 -3.86 -2.15 24.42
N LEU A 217 -2.58 -1.86 24.46
CA LEU A 217 -1.50 -2.82 24.57
C LEU A 217 -0.71 -2.55 25.84
N SER A 218 -0.63 -3.53 26.73
CA SER A 218 0.27 -3.53 27.87
C SER A 218 1.32 -4.61 27.68
N ILE A 219 2.60 -4.26 27.76
CA ILE A 219 3.71 -5.21 27.72
C ILE A 219 4.51 -5.04 29.01
N ARG A 220 4.76 -6.16 29.71
CA ARG A 220 5.68 -6.22 30.84
C ARG A 220 6.95 -6.95 30.40
N PHE A 221 8.10 -6.38 30.71
CA PHE A 221 9.40 -6.96 30.41
C PHE A 221 9.90 -7.78 31.60
N ASN A 222 10.77 -8.75 31.31
CA ASN A 222 11.42 -9.51 32.36
C ASN A 222 12.33 -8.60 33.18
N ARG A 223 12.51 -8.91 34.47
CA ARG A 223 13.42 -8.15 35.36
C ARG A 223 14.76 -8.83 35.59
N ASP A 224 14.90 -10.06 35.11
CA ASP A 224 16.15 -10.80 35.19
C ASP A 224 17.20 -10.18 34.26
N GLU A 225 18.44 -10.07 34.73
CA GLU A 225 19.58 -9.55 33.94
C GLU A 225 19.79 -10.28 32.61
N LYS A 226 19.32 -11.54 32.51
CA LYS A 226 19.40 -12.35 31.28
C LYS A 226 18.27 -12.08 30.26
N HIS A 227 17.21 -11.36 30.65
CA HIS A 227 15.98 -11.24 29.86
C HIS A 227 15.42 -9.80 29.82
N PHE A 228 16.12 -8.81 30.37
CA PHE A 228 15.55 -7.49 30.71
C PHE A 228 14.96 -6.64 29.57
N ILE A 229 15.27 -6.96 28.30
CA ILE A 229 14.68 -6.30 27.12
C ILE A 229 13.62 -7.14 26.41
N LEU A 230 13.32 -8.32 26.94
CA LEU A 230 12.42 -9.29 26.36
C LEU A 230 11.07 -9.30 27.10
N PRO A 231 9.94 -9.28 26.38
CA PRO A 231 8.61 -9.30 27.00
C PRO A 231 8.38 -10.60 27.77
N GLU A 232 7.83 -10.52 28.96
CA GLU A 232 7.37 -11.66 29.76
C GLU A 232 5.90 -11.97 29.45
N GLU A 233 5.08 -10.92 29.46
CA GLU A 233 3.66 -10.95 29.15
C GLU A 233 3.26 -9.76 28.28
N ALA A 234 2.27 -9.98 27.41
CA ALA A 234 1.66 -8.94 26.61
C ALA A 234 0.14 -9.12 26.58
N ASP A 235 -0.59 -8.08 26.97
CA ASP A 235 -2.05 -8.03 26.95
C ASP A 235 -2.49 -7.01 25.89
N LEU A 236 -3.28 -7.46 24.92
CA LEU A 236 -3.85 -6.65 23.85
C LEU A 236 -5.37 -6.70 23.91
N GLN A 237 -5.99 -5.54 24.06
CA GLN A 237 -7.42 -5.36 23.91
C GLN A 237 -7.67 -4.63 22.60
N VAL A 238 -8.54 -5.15 21.74
CA VAL A 238 -8.90 -4.53 20.46
C VAL A 238 -10.41 -4.40 20.37
N CYS A 239 -10.89 -3.20 20.07
CA CYS A 239 -12.31 -2.94 19.84
C CYS A 239 -12.52 -2.47 18.40
N TYR A 240 -13.18 -3.29 17.59
CA TYR A 240 -13.55 -2.98 16.22
C TYR A 240 -14.93 -2.30 16.15
N HIS A 241 -15.00 -1.19 15.42
CA HIS A 241 -16.21 -0.42 15.17
C HIS A 241 -16.52 -0.32 13.69
N ALA A 242 -17.62 -0.93 13.24
CA ALA A 242 -17.97 -0.90 11.82
C ALA A 242 -19.43 -1.15 11.51
N LEU A 243 -20.00 -0.31 10.65
CA LEU A 243 -21.37 -0.44 10.14
C LEU A 243 -22.42 -0.63 11.27
N GLY A 244 -22.18 -0.03 12.45
CA GLY A 244 -23.03 -0.17 13.64
C GLY A 244 -22.84 -1.45 14.46
N ASN A 245 -21.88 -2.30 14.10
CA ASN A 245 -21.42 -3.45 14.90
C ASN A 245 -20.25 -3.05 15.81
N ARG A 246 -20.10 -3.79 16.92
CA ARG A 246 -18.98 -3.67 17.85
C ARG A 246 -18.49 -5.07 18.20
N ILE A 247 -17.20 -5.31 17.99
CA ILE A 247 -16.52 -6.58 18.28
C ILE A 247 -15.34 -6.25 19.18
N GLU A 248 -15.23 -6.92 20.31
CA GLU A 248 -14.15 -6.76 21.28
C GLU A 248 -13.35 -8.06 21.33
N SER A 249 -12.03 -7.93 21.27
CA SER A 249 -11.12 -9.06 21.34
C SER A 249 -10.04 -8.79 22.37
N ASP A 250 -9.95 -9.65 23.38
CA ASP A 250 -8.92 -9.63 24.41
C ASP A 250 -7.93 -10.77 24.13
N ILE A 251 -6.66 -10.45 23.98
CA ILE A 251 -5.59 -11.38 23.67
C ILE A 251 -4.50 -11.25 24.72
N HIS A 252 -4.17 -12.35 25.38
CA HIS A 252 -3.08 -12.46 26.32
C HIS A 252 -2.01 -13.38 25.74
N ALA A 253 -0.76 -12.92 25.74
CA ALA A 253 0.41 -13.68 25.33
C ALA A 253 1.42 -13.77 26.48
N ALA A 254 2.01 -14.94 26.66
CA ALA A 254 3.08 -15.20 27.62
C ALA A 254 4.27 -15.86 26.92
N PHE A 255 5.48 -15.43 27.27
CA PHE A 255 6.74 -15.85 26.63
C PHE A 255 7.64 -16.58 27.62
N ARG A 256 8.13 -17.76 27.23
CA ARG A 256 9.10 -18.54 28.02
C ARG A 256 10.36 -18.80 27.20
N TYR A 257 11.42 -18.07 27.49
CA TYR A 257 12.69 -18.14 26.77
C TYR A 257 13.48 -19.40 27.13
N LYS A 258 14.00 -20.09 26.11
CA LYS A 258 14.85 -21.29 26.24
C LYS A 258 16.32 -20.97 26.06
N SER A 259 16.63 -20.17 25.05
CA SER A 259 18.00 -19.78 24.70
C SER A 259 18.00 -18.35 24.17
N ILE A 260 19.07 -17.62 24.49
CA ILE A 260 19.31 -16.24 24.07
C ILE A 260 20.78 -16.12 23.72
N SER A 261 21.06 -15.53 22.56
CA SER A 261 22.38 -15.09 22.16
C SER A 261 22.38 -13.57 22.04
N TRP A 262 23.47 -12.97 22.51
CA TRP A 262 23.70 -11.53 22.48
C TRP A 262 24.81 -11.27 21.48
N VAL A 263 24.73 -10.14 20.76
CA VAL A 263 25.78 -9.74 19.84
C VAL A 263 27.07 -9.53 20.65
N GLU A 264 28.07 -10.38 20.43
CA GLU A 264 29.41 -10.18 20.99
C GLU A 264 30.00 -8.88 20.40
N GLU A 265 30.65 -8.10 21.26
CA GLU A 265 31.22 -6.78 20.94
C GLU A 265 32.50 -6.93 20.09
N ASP A 266 32.43 -7.70 18.99
CA ASP A 266 33.55 -7.83 18.07
C ASP A 266 33.54 -6.65 17.09
N HIS A 267 34.67 -5.96 17.01
CA HIS A 267 35.01 -4.89 16.08
C HIS A 267 35.03 -5.34 14.60
N GLU A 268 34.29 -6.37 14.21
CA GLU A 268 34.13 -6.71 12.81
C GLU A 268 33.30 -5.62 12.12
N SER A 269 33.96 -4.93 11.19
CA SER A 269 33.37 -3.97 10.28
C SER A 269 32.01 -4.46 9.80
N ARG A 270 30.93 -3.71 10.10
CA ARG A 270 29.55 -3.90 9.61
C ARG A 270 29.53 -4.83 8.39
N LYS A 271 29.24 -6.12 8.59
CA LYS A 271 29.15 -7.08 7.48
C LYS A 271 28.25 -6.43 6.42
N LEU A 272 28.77 -6.26 5.21
CA LEU A 272 28.00 -5.73 4.08
C LEU A 272 26.78 -6.65 3.92
N TYR A 273 25.62 -6.20 4.41
CA TYR A 273 24.39 -6.99 4.34
C TYR A 273 24.18 -7.47 2.91
N SER A 274 23.95 -8.78 2.74
CA SER A 274 23.63 -9.35 1.44
C SER A 274 22.39 -8.66 0.88
N LEU A 275 22.39 -8.37 -0.43
CA LEU A 275 21.18 -7.87 -1.11
C LEU A 275 20.05 -8.90 -1.07
N ASP A 276 20.42 -10.18 -0.92
CA ASP A 276 19.52 -11.28 -0.64
C ASP A 276 19.04 -11.23 0.81
N GLN A 277 17.73 -11.07 0.94
CA GLN A 277 17.00 -10.96 2.19
C GLN A 277 16.04 -12.16 2.41
N THR A 278 16.26 -13.28 1.71
CA THR A 278 15.43 -14.51 1.79
C THR A 278 15.31 -15.04 3.21
N GLN A 279 16.43 -15.05 3.95
CA GLN A 279 16.48 -15.59 5.30
C GLN A 279 15.66 -14.76 6.30
N TYR A 280 15.19 -13.55 5.96
CA TYR A 280 14.54 -12.65 6.91
C TYR A 280 13.01 -12.78 7.00
N TYR A 281 12.35 -13.53 6.10
CA TYR A 281 10.88 -13.68 6.13
C TYR A 281 10.43 -15.10 5.77
N THR A 282 10.37 -16.00 6.75
CA THR A 282 9.78 -17.33 6.53
C THR A 282 8.85 -17.70 7.68
N ILE A 283 7.55 -17.62 7.42
CA ILE A 283 6.54 -18.19 8.30
C ILE A 283 6.29 -19.61 7.80
N THR A 284 6.97 -20.59 8.39
CA THR A 284 6.69 -22.01 8.14
C THR A 284 5.69 -22.52 9.17
N SER A 285 4.53 -22.95 8.72
CA SER A 285 3.57 -23.68 9.54
C SER A 285 3.60 -25.13 9.13
N ASP A 286 4.54 -25.91 9.67
CA ASP A 286 4.57 -27.34 9.43
C ASP A 286 3.49 -28.00 10.31
N THR A 287 2.41 -28.45 9.66
CA THR A 287 1.31 -29.23 10.25
C THR A 287 0.63 -28.62 11.48
N LEU A 288 -0.43 -27.83 11.26
CA LEU A 288 -1.37 -27.47 12.33
C LEU A 288 -1.96 -28.73 12.98
N SER A 289 -1.57 -29.03 14.22
CA SER A 289 -2.21 -30.09 15.00
C SER A 289 -3.31 -29.48 15.88
N PHE A 290 -4.55 -29.93 15.67
CA PHE A 290 -5.68 -29.57 16.53
C PHE A 290 -5.69 -30.53 17.72
N THR A 291 -5.22 -30.07 18.88
CA THR A 291 -5.17 -30.89 20.10
C THR A 291 -6.19 -30.39 21.12
N GLN A 292 -7.21 -31.22 21.40
CA GLN A 292 -8.28 -30.91 22.36
C GLN A 292 -8.00 -31.43 23.79
N ASP A 293 -6.81 -31.99 24.05
CA ASP A 293 -6.50 -32.57 25.36
C ASP A 293 -6.39 -31.49 26.45
N SER A 294 -7.27 -31.57 27.45
CA SER A 294 -7.30 -30.65 28.59
C SER A 294 -6.04 -30.68 29.46
N ALA A 295 -5.38 -31.84 29.59
CA ALA A 295 -4.17 -31.98 30.41
C ALA A 295 -2.99 -31.20 29.81
N TYR A 296 -2.85 -31.26 28.48
CA TYR A 296 -1.88 -30.50 27.72
C TYR A 296 -2.00 -28.99 27.97
N TRP A 297 -3.20 -28.43 27.81
CA TRP A 297 -3.43 -26.98 27.99
C TRP A 297 -3.28 -26.53 29.44
N ASN A 298 -3.67 -27.36 30.42
CA ASN A 298 -3.49 -27.04 31.83
C ASN A 298 -2.01 -26.83 32.22
N SER A 299 -1.08 -27.54 31.58
CA SER A 299 0.36 -27.40 31.87
C SER A 299 1.01 -26.13 31.29
N ARG A 300 0.40 -25.55 30.24
CA ARG A 300 0.96 -24.41 29.49
C ARG A 300 0.27 -23.07 29.77
N ARG A 301 -0.96 -23.11 30.30
CA ARG A 301 -1.69 -21.91 30.71
C ARG A 301 -0.88 -21.10 31.71
N ASP A 302 -0.67 -19.84 31.37
CA ASP A 302 -0.19 -18.84 32.33
C ASP A 302 -1.33 -18.44 33.29
N LYS A 303 -2.50 -18.12 32.72
CA LYS A 303 -3.72 -17.75 33.46
C LYS A 303 -4.79 -18.86 33.34
N PRO A 304 -5.42 -19.30 34.45
CA PRO A 304 -6.47 -20.33 34.41
C PRO A 304 -7.73 -19.81 33.71
N LEU A 305 -8.52 -20.73 33.13
CA LEU A 305 -9.80 -20.39 32.52
C LEU A 305 -10.84 -19.98 33.58
N THR A 306 -11.53 -18.88 33.31
CA THR A 306 -12.70 -18.42 34.05
C THR A 306 -13.90 -19.35 33.84
N THR A 307 -14.93 -19.23 34.69
CA THR A 307 -16.16 -20.03 34.59
C THR A 307 -16.87 -19.82 33.25
N ASP A 308 -16.89 -18.59 32.76
CA ASP A 308 -17.56 -18.21 31.51
C ASP A 308 -16.82 -18.77 30.29
N GLU A 309 -15.47 -18.72 30.32
CA GLU A 309 -14.61 -19.29 29.29
C GLU A 309 -14.80 -20.80 29.15
N LYS A 310 -14.96 -21.53 30.28
CA LYS A 310 -15.25 -22.96 30.27
C LYS A 310 -16.63 -23.29 29.66
N ALA A 311 -17.62 -22.41 29.86
CA ALA A 311 -18.94 -22.59 29.27
C ALA A 311 -18.92 -22.46 27.74
N LEU A 312 -18.09 -21.57 27.18
CA LEU A 312 -17.94 -21.39 25.73
C LEU A 312 -17.41 -22.65 25.02
N TYR A 313 -16.46 -23.38 25.61
CA TYR A 313 -16.01 -24.68 25.09
C TYR A 313 -17.14 -25.71 25.03
N THR A 314 -18.00 -25.74 26.04
CA THR A 314 -19.11 -26.70 26.13
C THR A 314 -20.20 -26.39 25.09
N THR A 315 -20.53 -25.11 24.90
CA THR A 315 -21.55 -24.64 23.96
C THR A 315 -21.10 -24.77 22.50
N GLY A 316 -19.85 -24.42 22.18
CA GLY A 316 -19.30 -24.53 20.82
C GLY A 316 -19.32 -25.95 20.27
N THR A 317 -19.05 -26.94 21.12
CA THR A 317 -19.06 -28.37 20.75
C THR A 317 -20.48 -28.88 20.38
N ASN A 318 -21.54 -28.27 20.94
CA ASN A 318 -22.92 -28.65 20.67
C ASN A 318 -23.51 -27.94 19.43
N ALA A 319 -23.10 -26.70 19.15
CA ALA A 319 -23.56 -25.94 17.98
C ALA A 319 -23.08 -26.53 16.64
N VAL A 320 -21.89 -27.15 16.61
CA VAL A 320 -21.34 -27.83 15.43
C VAL A 320 -22.22 -29.02 14.97
N ARG A 321 -23.09 -29.55 15.84
CA ARG A 321 -24.02 -30.64 15.49
C ARG A 321 -25.38 -30.16 14.96
N THR A 322 -25.72 -28.86 15.04
CA THR A 322 -27.09 -28.36 14.78
C THR A 322 -27.25 -27.52 13.49
N GLU A 323 -26.18 -27.29 12.72
CA GLU A 323 -26.26 -26.55 11.43
C GLU A 323 -26.43 -27.45 10.20
N ALA A 324 -27.07 -28.62 10.35
CA ALA A 324 -27.30 -29.55 9.24
C ALA A 324 -28.65 -29.36 8.49
N ASP A 325 -29.57 -28.52 8.99
CA ASP A 325 -30.93 -28.44 8.43
C ASP A 325 -31.32 -27.04 7.92
N SER A 326 -31.06 -26.77 6.63
CA SER A 326 -31.74 -25.79 5.76
C SER A 326 -31.35 -25.97 4.27
N SER A 327 -31.35 -27.20 3.75
CA SER A 327 -30.65 -27.55 2.49
C SER A 327 -31.16 -26.86 1.19
N VAL A 328 -32.35 -26.26 1.18
CA VAL A 328 -32.96 -25.63 -0.02
C VAL A 328 -32.73 -24.11 -0.04
N LEU A 329 -32.96 -23.41 1.08
CA LEU A 329 -32.69 -21.98 1.19
C LEU A 329 -31.18 -21.69 1.04
N THR A 330 -30.34 -22.55 1.61
CA THR A 330 -28.89 -22.49 1.47
C THR A 330 -28.44 -22.65 0.02
N ARG A 331 -29.11 -23.46 -0.79
CA ARG A 331 -28.79 -23.59 -2.24
C ARG A 331 -29.11 -22.33 -3.03
N TYR A 332 -30.26 -21.69 -2.80
CA TYR A 332 -30.61 -20.43 -3.48
C TYR A 332 -29.72 -19.27 -3.03
N LEU A 333 -29.38 -19.21 -1.73
CA LEU A 333 -28.43 -18.23 -1.21
C LEU A 333 -27.02 -18.45 -1.78
N GLN A 334 -26.54 -19.69 -1.85
CA GLN A 334 -25.25 -20.03 -2.46
C GLN A 334 -25.22 -19.73 -3.97
N LEU A 335 -26.34 -19.95 -4.69
CA LEU A 335 -26.45 -19.59 -6.11
C LEU A 335 -26.47 -18.07 -6.31
N GLY A 336 -27.26 -17.34 -5.52
CA GLY A 336 -27.30 -15.88 -5.54
C GLY A 336 -25.95 -15.28 -5.20
N GLU A 337 -25.26 -15.82 -4.21
CA GLU A 337 -23.90 -15.44 -3.83
C GLU A 337 -22.91 -15.72 -4.98
N ARG A 338 -22.92 -16.92 -5.58
CA ARG A 338 -22.04 -17.25 -6.73
C ARG A 338 -22.26 -16.36 -7.96
N LEU A 339 -23.46 -15.81 -8.13
CA LEU A 339 -23.77 -14.91 -9.24
C LEU A 339 -23.36 -13.46 -8.94
N THR A 340 -23.44 -13.03 -7.68
CA THR A 340 -23.26 -11.62 -7.27
C THR A 340 -21.90 -11.34 -6.62
N SER A 341 -21.16 -12.37 -6.21
CA SER A 341 -19.84 -12.25 -5.59
C SER A 341 -18.74 -12.90 -6.42
N THR A 342 -17.49 -12.56 -6.11
CA THR A 342 -16.32 -13.16 -6.74
C THR A 342 -16.14 -14.59 -6.25
N VAL A 343 -16.22 -15.54 -7.17
CA VAL A 343 -16.05 -16.97 -6.90
C VAL A 343 -14.58 -17.35 -7.01
N ASN A 344 -14.02 -17.87 -5.93
CA ASN A 344 -12.68 -18.45 -5.91
C ASN A 344 -12.79 -19.97 -5.78
N LYS A 345 -12.21 -20.71 -6.71
CA LYS A 345 -12.09 -22.17 -6.66
C LYS A 345 -10.63 -22.57 -6.81
N ASP A 346 -10.09 -23.19 -5.77
CA ASP A 346 -8.76 -23.77 -5.76
C ASP A 346 -8.89 -25.29 -5.92
N TYR A 347 -8.24 -25.85 -6.94
CA TYR A 347 -8.16 -27.29 -7.19
C TYR A 347 -6.71 -27.69 -7.45
N LYS A 348 -6.08 -28.37 -6.47
CA LYS A 348 -4.66 -28.73 -6.48
C LYS A 348 -3.80 -27.48 -6.78
N SER A 349 -3.06 -27.49 -7.89
CA SER A 349 -2.21 -26.37 -8.31
C SER A 349 -2.90 -25.38 -9.27
N THR A 350 -4.21 -25.56 -9.54
CA THR A 350 -4.99 -24.66 -10.41
C THR A 350 -5.98 -23.85 -9.58
N ARG A 351 -5.90 -22.53 -9.69
CA ARG A 351 -6.78 -21.57 -9.03
C ARG A 351 -7.57 -20.80 -10.07
N VAL A 352 -8.88 -20.82 -9.96
CA VAL A 352 -9.82 -20.09 -10.81
C VAL A 352 -10.53 -19.05 -9.96
N LYS A 353 -10.40 -17.78 -10.35
CA LYS A 353 -11.18 -16.68 -9.80
C LYS A 353 -12.09 -16.14 -10.89
N TYR A 354 -13.34 -15.86 -10.58
CA TYR A 354 -14.30 -15.27 -11.50
C TYR A 354 -15.10 -14.19 -10.79
N SER A 355 -15.29 -13.04 -11.43
CA SER A 355 -15.93 -11.88 -10.82
C SER A 355 -17.38 -12.11 -10.39
N GLY A 356 -18.07 -13.09 -10.96
CA GLY A 356 -19.52 -13.27 -10.84
C GLY A 356 -20.27 -12.57 -11.98
N LEU A 357 -21.39 -13.16 -12.43
CA LEU A 357 -22.13 -12.72 -13.62
C LEU A 357 -22.94 -11.44 -13.40
N LEU A 358 -23.40 -11.19 -12.17
CA LEU A 358 -24.24 -10.06 -11.76
C LEU A 358 -23.61 -9.29 -10.60
N ASN A 359 -22.28 -9.26 -10.55
CA ASN A 359 -21.57 -8.59 -9.48
C ASN A 359 -21.70 -7.06 -9.63
N PRO A 360 -22.38 -6.36 -8.69
CA PRO A 360 -22.56 -4.91 -8.80
C PRO A 360 -21.25 -4.14 -8.73
N PHE A 361 -20.18 -4.71 -8.15
CA PHE A 361 -18.86 -4.08 -8.08
C PHE A 361 -18.12 -4.04 -9.41
N GLN A 362 -18.63 -4.72 -10.45
CA GLN A 362 -18.09 -4.62 -11.80
C GLN A 362 -18.76 -3.55 -12.66
N LEU A 363 -19.75 -2.83 -12.10
CA LEU A 363 -20.29 -1.62 -12.70
C LEU A 363 -19.37 -0.44 -12.42
N SER A 364 -19.08 0.35 -13.44
CA SER A 364 -18.41 1.63 -13.26
C SER A 364 -19.13 2.74 -14.02
N PHE A 365 -18.99 3.98 -13.53
CA PHE A 365 -19.60 5.17 -14.12
C PHE A 365 -18.52 6.23 -14.37
N GLY A 366 -18.47 6.77 -15.58
CA GLY A 366 -17.52 7.80 -15.97
C GLY A 366 -18.03 8.67 -17.11
N SER A 367 -17.13 9.39 -17.78
CA SER A 367 -17.43 10.25 -18.95
C SER A 367 -18.18 9.51 -20.07
N ASN A 368 -17.93 8.20 -20.18
CA ASN A 368 -18.50 7.33 -21.21
C ASN A 368 -19.78 6.62 -20.72
N GLY A 369 -20.37 7.07 -19.61
CA GLY A 369 -21.60 6.51 -19.04
C GLY A 369 -21.35 5.30 -18.16
N ILE A 370 -22.38 4.45 -18.03
CA ILE A 370 -22.32 3.19 -17.29
C ILE A 370 -21.56 2.16 -18.13
N THR A 371 -20.65 1.43 -17.50
CA THR A 371 -19.96 0.28 -18.10
C THR A 371 -20.08 -0.92 -17.19
N TYR A 372 -20.17 -2.11 -17.79
CA TYR A 372 -20.19 -3.37 -17.04
C TYR A 372 -19.05 -4.28 -17.49
N LYS A 373 -18.24 -4.74 -16.53
CA LYS A 373 -17.07 -5.59 -16.77
C LYS A 373 -17.30 -7.01 -16.24
N GLN A 374 -16.69 -7.99 -16.87
CA GLN A 374 -16.53 -9.33 -16.35
C GLN A 374 -15.07 -9.73 -16.48
N GLU A 375 -14.55 -10.38 -15.45
CA GLU A 375 -13.17 -10.83 -15.43
C GLU A 375 -13.07 -12.23 -14.85
N ALA A 376 -12.23 -13.05 -15.47
CA ALA A 376 -11.80 -14.32 -14.91
C ALA A 376 -10.28 -14.34 -14.79
N ARG A 377 -9.77 -15.08 -13.82
CA ARG A 377 -8.33 -15.33 -13.64
C ARG A 377 -8.13 -16.81 -13.41
N ILE A 378 -7.53 -17.46 -14.38
CA ILE A 378 -7.15 -18.87 -14.30
C ILE A 378 -5.64 -18.90 -14.10
N SER A 379 -5.19 -19.44 -12.98
CA SER A 379 -3.78 -19.55 -12.65
C SER A 379 -3.42 -21.00 -12.38
N LYS A 380 -2.34 -21.48 -12.98
CA LYS A 380 -1.81 -22.82 -12.74
C LYS A 380 -0.35 -22.72 -12.33
N THR A 381 -0.04 -23.27 -11.17
CA THR A 381 1.33 -23.39 -10.67
C THR A 381 1.87 -24.77 -11.04
N PHE A 382 3.09 -24.79 -11.54
CA PHE A 382 3.86 -25.98 -11.88
C PHE A 382 5.03 -26.13 -10.90
N GLU A 383 5.85 -27.15 -11.08
CA GLU A 383 7.08 -27.34 -10.31
C GLU A 383 8.03 -26.14 -10.46
N HIS A 384 8.87 -25.91 -9.45
CA HIS A 384 9.79 -24.76 -9.36
C HIS A 384 9.09 -23.40 -9.42
N ASP A 385 7.90 -23.31 -8.83
CA ASP A 385 7.06 -22.10 -8.74
C ASP A 385 6.73 -21.41 -10.07
N ARG A 386 6.91 -22.12 -11.19
CA ARG A 386 6.53 -21.61 -12.52
C ARG A 386 5.02 -21.45 -12.57
N GLN A 387 4.55 -20.35 -13.15
CA GLN A 387 3.14 -20.03 -13.15
C GLN A 387 2.64 -19.61 -14.52
N LEU A 388 1.52 -20.19 -14.95
CA LEU A 388 0.74 -19.71 -16.09
C LEU A 388 -0.50 -19.01 -15.56
N ARG A 389 -0.70 -17.75 -15.95
CA ARG A 389 -1.87 -16.94 -15.59
C ARG A 389 -2.58 -16.51 -16.86
N PHE A 390 -3.86 -16.83 -16.96
CA PHE A 390 -4.73 -16.37 -18.04
C PHE A 390 -5.83 -15.49 -17.45
N HIS A 391 -5.94 -14.28 -17.98
CA HIS A 391 -6.84 -13.23 -17.49
C HIS A 391 -7.67 -12.66 -18.65
N PRO A 392 -8.81 -13.31 -18.98
CA PRO A 392 -9.78 -12.75 -19.91
C PRO A 392 -10.65 -11.71 -19.20
N GLU A 393 -10.84 -10.58 -19.88
CA GLU A 393 -11.66 -9.47 -19.45
C GLU A 393 -12.59 -9.05 -20.58
N ILE A 394 -13.88 -8.90 -20.26
CA ILE A 394 -14.92 -8.50 -21.21
C ILE A 394 -15.67 -7.33 -20.60
N GLY A 395 -15.81 -6.22 -21.31
CA GLY A 395 -16.53 -5.03 -20.87
C GLY A 395 -17.56 -4.58 -21.89
N PHE A 396 -18.69 -4.04 -21.45
CA PHE A 396 -19.69 -3.42 -22.33
C PHE A 396 -19.91 -1.97 -21.92
N LEU A 397 -19.77 -1.05 -22.88
CA LEU A 397 -20.01 0.39 -22.69
C LEU A 397 -21.43 0.72 -23.15
N PHE A 398 -22.33 1.05 -22.22
CA PHE A 398 -23.75 1.21 -22.55
C PHE A 398 -24.05 2.46 -23.39
N LYS A 399 -23.29 3.55 -23.20
CA LYS A 399 -23.46 4.80 -23.96
C LYS A 399 -23.07 4.63 -25.42
N GLU A 400 -21.96 3.95 -25.67
CA GLU A 400 -21.37 3.74 -27.00
C GLU A 400 -21.90 2.47 -27.69
N LYS A 401 -22.49 1.55 -26.92
CA LYS A 401 -22.93 0.21 -27.36
C LYS A 401 -21.78 -0.63 -27.94
N GLU A 402 -20.58 -0.47 -27.39
CA GLU A 402 -19.38 -1.19 -27.81
C GLU A 402 -18.97 -2.28 -26.82
N LEU A 403 -18.50 -3.42 -27.36
CA LEU A 403 -17.92 -4.52 -26.61
C LEU A 403 -16.39 -4.40 -26.58
N ARG A 404 -15.82 -4.48 -25.38
CA ARG A 404 -14.39 -4.47 -25.10
C ARG A 404 -13.94 -5.85 -24.64
N LEU A 405 -12.84 -6.32 -25.18
CA LEU A 405 -12.21 -7.59 -24.90
C LEU A 405 -10.72 -7.34 -24.66
N ARG A 406 -10.20 -7.91 -23.57
CA ARG A 406 -8.78 -7.99 -23.29
C ARG A 406 -8.44 -9.39 -22.82
N LEU A 407 -7.57 -10.06 -23.55
CA LEU A 407 -7.08 -11.39 -23.24
C LEU A 407 -5.59 -11.27 -22.89
N THR A 408 -5.24 -11.53 -21.63
CA THR A 408 -3.86 -11.47 -21.16
C THR A 408 -3.41 -12.85 -20.69
N THR A 409 -2.27 -13.32 -21.19
CA THR A 409 -1.63 -14.56 -20.75
C THR A 409 -0.21 -14.29 -20.29
N ASP A 410 0.09 -14.57 -19.03
CA ASP A 410 1.44 -14.51 -18.46
C ASP A 410 1.97 -15.91 -18.22
N TRP A 411 3.12 -16.22 -18.79
CA TRP A 411 3.89 -17.40 -18.45
C TRP A 411 5.18 -17.00 -17.74
N GLU A 412 5.19 -17.20 -16.42
CA GLU A 412 6.37 -17.06 -15.58
C GLU A 412 7.18 -18.36 -15.66
N TYR A 413 8.12 -18.41 -16.61
CA TYR A 413 8.91 -19.59 -16.91
C TYR A 413 10.17 -19.72 -16.06
N ARG A 414 10.68 -18.59 -15.52
CA ARG A 414 11.88 -18.57 -14.66
C ARG A 414 11.72 -17.57 -13.49
N PRO A 415 11.02 -17.96 -12.41
CA PRO A 415 10.74 -17.08 -11.27
C PRO A 415 11.99 -16.46 -10.61
N GLU A 416 13.10 -17.20 -10.52
CA GLU A 416 14.37 -16.74 -9.92
C GLU A 416 14.97 -15.52 -10.61
N ARG A 417 14.70 -15.38 -11.91
CA ARG A 417 15.18 -14.27 -12.76
C ARG A 417 14.03 -13.45 -13.30
N GLN A 418 12.86 -13.51 -12.66
CA GLN A 418 11.64 -12.80 -13.09
C GLN A 418 11.35 -12.95 -14.60
N GLY A 419 11.61 -14.15 -15.13
CA GLY A 419 11.41 -14.53 -16.52
C GLY A 419 9.94 -14.70 -16.83
N ILE A 420 9.33 -13.71 -17.49
CA ILE A 420 7.90 -13.67 -17.79
C ILE A 420 7.70 -13.43 -19.29
N LEU A 421 6.88 -14.28 -19.92
CA LEU A 421 6.36 -14.07 -21.26
C LEU A 421 4.90 -13.62 -21.14
N ASN A 422 4.60 -12.40 -21.60
CA ASN A 422 3.27 -11.82 -21.61
C ASN A 422 2.75 -11.75 -23.05
N LEU A 423 1.55 -12.29 -23.28
CA LEU A 423 0.79 -12.12 -24.51
C LEU A 423 -0.50 -11.36 -24.18
N THR A 424 -0.71 -10.21 -24.82
CA THR A 424 -1.89 -9.38 -24.66
C THR A 424 -2.58 -9.20 -26.01
N ILE A 425 -3.87 -9.50 -26.09
CA ILE A 425 -4.71 -9.22 -27.25
C ILE A 425 -5.90 -8.40 -26.76
N ALA A 426 -6.08 -7.18 -27.27
CA ALA A 426 -7.14 -6.31 -26.79
C ALA A 426 -7.64 -5.30 -27.84
N ASN A 427 -8.81 -4.72 -27.57
CA ASN A 427 -9.34 -3.57 -28.29
C ASN A 427 -9.45 -2.33 -27.38
N ASP A 428 -8.46 -1.45 -27.42
CA ASP A 428 -8.34 -0.30 -26.51
C ASP A 428 -9.18 0.91 -26.94
N ASN A 429 -9.24 1.89 -26.04
CA ASN A 429 -9.90 3.17 -26.25
C ASN A 429 -9.52 3.85 -27.57
N GLN A 430 -10.44 4.70 -28.01
CA GLN A 430 -10.32 5.49 -29.21
C GLN A 430 -9.06 6.36 -29.17
N SER A 431 -8.22 6.24 -30.20
CA SER A 431 -6.96 7.01 -30.35
C SER A 431 -7.12 8.12 -31.39
N TYR A 432 -6.39 9.21 -31.20
CA TYR A 432 -6.36 10.34 -32.13
C TYR A 432 -5.16 10.27 -33.05
N SER A 433 -5.37 10.62 -34.32
CA SER A 433 -4.26 10.80 -35.27
C SER A 433 -3.55 12.13 -34.98
N SER A 434 -2.28 12.06 -34.58
CA SER A 434 -1.40 13.21 -34.36
C SER A 434 -1.30 14.14 -35.57
N GLU A 435 -1.37 13.61 -36.80
CA GLU A 435 -1.38 14.41 -38.04
C GLU A 435 -2.67 15.24 -38.18
N VAL A 436 -3.82 14.64 -37.85
CA VAL A 436 -5.11 15.34 -37.86
C VAL A 436 -5.16 16.40 -36.75
N ILE A 437 -4.57 16.13 -35.58
CA ILE A 437 -4.46 17.12 -34.49
C ILE A 437 -3.60 18.31 -34.92
N HIS A 438 -2.44 18.08 -35.55
CA HIS A 438 -1.57 19.15 -36.00
C HIS A 438 -2.26 20.06 -37.03
N GLN A 439 -2.88 19.47 -38.05
CA GLN A 439 -3.63 20.21 -39.07
C GLN A 439 -4.75 21.05 -38.45
N ILE A 440 -5.46 20.49 -37.47
CA ILE A 440 -6.54 21.19 -36.78
C ILE A 440 -6.01 22.31 -35.89
N ASN A 441 -4.91 22.10 -35.16
CA ASN A 441 -4.29 23.15 -34.36
C ASN A 441 -3.73 24.30 -35.20
N GLU A 442 -3.17 24.02 -36.39
CA GLU A 442 -2.76 25.07 -37.33
C GLU A 442 -3.95 25.89 -37.83
N ILE A 443 -5.06 25.24 -38.16
CA ILE A 443 -6.30 25.91 -38.59
C ILE A 443 -6.92 26.71 -37.45
N LEU A 444 -6.88 26.18 -36.23
CA LEU A 444 -7.50 26.79 -35.05
C LEU A 444 -6.67 27.92 -34.42
N LYS A 445 -5.38 28.05 -34.77
CA LYS A 445 -4.43 28.99 -34.14
C LYS A 445 -4.91 30.45 -34.12
N ASP A 446 -5.70 30.84 -35.12
CA ASP A 446 -6.25 32.20 -35.27
C ASP A 446 -7.77 32.27 -34.99
N THR A 447 -8.37 31.23 -34.42
CA THR A 447 -9.80 31.15 -34.13
C THR A 447 -10.07 31.09 -32.62
N PRO A 448 -11.22 31.60 -32.14
CA PRO A 448 -11.61 31.52 -30.73
C PRO A 448 -12.10 30.13 -30.29
N ILE A 449 -12.15 29.16 -31.21
CA ILE A 449 -12.63 27.80 -30.94
C ILE A 449 -11.51 27.01 -30.29
N ARG A 450 -11.77 26.44 -29.12
CA ARG A 450 -10.82 25.56 -28.44
C ARG A 450 -10.86 24.18 -29.07
N PHE A 451 -9.70 23.53 -29.13
CA PHE A 451 -9.57 22.17 -29.61
C PHE A 451 -10.51 21.18 -28.87
N ASP A 452 -10.72 21.40 -27.56
CA ASP A 452 -11.62 20.61 -26.72
C ASP A 452 -13.10 20.61 -27.19
N ASP A 453 -13.52 21.61 -27.97
CA ASP A 453 -14.87 21.73 -28.52
C ASP A 453 -15.04 20.96 -29.84
N LEU A 454 -13.93 20.54 -30.46
CA LEU A 454 -13.93 19.74 -31.67
C LEU A 454 -14.10 18.28 -31.30
N ASN A 455 -15.31 17.75 -31.48
CA ASN A 455 -15.62 16.32 -31.34
C ASN A 455 -14.92 15.49 -32.45
N LEU A 456 -13.60 15.30 -32.30
CA LEU A 456 -12.74 14.69 -33.30
C LEU A 456 -13.11 13.22 -33.56
N LYS A 457 -12.82 12.77 -34.78
CA LYS A 457 -13.21 11.45 -35.25
C LYS A 457 -12.22 10.40 -34.77
N TYR A 458 -12.77 9.42 -34.07
CA TYR A 458 -12.05 8.35 -33.40
C TYR A 458 -11.61 7.23 -34.34
N PHE A 459 -10.47 6.62 -34.06
CA PHE A 459 -10.06 5.31 -34.60
C PHE A 459 -10.34 4.21 -33.58
N GLN A 460 -10.94 3.09 -34.01
CA GLN A 460 -10.98 1.86 -33.22
C GLN A 460 -9.60 1.22 -33.29
N HIS A 461 -9.07 0.82 -32.13
CA HIS A 461 -7.73 0.26 -32.00
C HIS A 461 -7.78 -1.19 -31.55
N TYR A 462 -7.21 -2.08 -32.35
CA TYR A 462 -7.00 -3.48 -32.03
C TYR A 462 -5.50 -3.74 -31.96
N TYR A 463 -5.03 -4.43 -30.93
CA TYR A 463 -3.62 -4.74 -30.83
C TYR A 463 -3.35 -6.14 -30.27
N ALA A 464 -2.23 -6.70 -30.71
CA ALA A 464 -1.64 -7.91 -30.16
C ALA A 464 -0.19 -7.59 -29.77
N LYS A 465 0.19 -7.88 -28.53
CA LYS A 465 1.51 -7.59 -27.98
C LYS A 465 2.09 -8.84 -27.34
N LEU A 466 3.27 -9.27 -27.77
CA LEU A 466 4.03 -10.37 -27.18
C LEU A 466 5.32 -9.81 -26.60
N MET A 467 5.46 -9.84 -25.28
CA MET A 467 6.60 -9.29 -24.54
C MET A 467 7.26 -10.37 -23.71
N ASN A 468 8.59 -10.46 -23.77
CA ASN A 468 9.39 -11.23 -22.85
C ASN A 468 10.14 -10.27 -21.93
N GLN A 469 10.21 -10.61 -20.65
CA GLN A 469 10.96 -9.89 -19.65
C GLN A 469 11.84 -10.88 -18.88
N ILE A 470 13.10 -10.54 -18.65
CA ILE A 470 14.02 -11.35 -17.84
C ILE A 470 15.03 -10.47 -17.12
N GLU A 471 15.35 -10.83 -15.89
CA GLU A 471 16.45 -10.25 -15.12
C GLU A 471 17.78 -10.91 -15.51
N LEU A 472 18.72 -10.10 -16.00
CA LEU A 472 20.05 -10.58 -16.40
C LEU A 472 21.03 -10.57 -15.23
N MET A 473 20.93 -9.55 -14.38
CA MET A 473 21.67 -9.41 -13.12
C MET A 473 20.77 -8.68 -12.10
N ASN A 474 21.11 -8.74 -10.80
CA ASN A 474 20.24 -8.19 -9.76
C ASN A 474 19.87 -6.71 -10.01
N GLY A 475 18.57 -6.44 -10.15
CA GLY A 475 18.03 -5.11 -10.45
C GLY A 475 18.13 -4.69 -11.92
N PHE A 476 18.77 -5.46 -12.81
CA PHE A 476 18.86 -5.18 -14.25
C PHE A 476 17.99 -6.13 -15.06
N ARG A 477 16.98 -5.56 -15.70
CA ARG A 477 15.92 -6.27 -16.41
C ARG A 477 15.89 -5.84 -17.87
N LEU A 478 15.89 -6.84 -18.74
CA LEU A 478 15.68 -6.69 -20.17
C LEU A 478 14.24 -7.05 -20.50
N SER A 479 13.56 -6.19 -21.25
CA SER A 479 12.28 -6.48 -21.88
C SER A 479 12.44 -6.42 -23.40
N ALA A 480 11.94 -7.41 -24.11
CA ALA A 480 11.95 -7.44 -25.57
C ALA A 480 10.65 -8.02 -26.08
N GLY A 481 10.11 -7.48 -27.16
CA GLY A 481 8.92 -8.05 -27.75
C GLY A 481 8.45 -7.39 -29.03
N LEU A 482 7.29 -7.84 -29.48
CA LEU A 482 6.65 -7.44 -30.72
C LEU A 482 5.24 -6.94 -30.43
N ALA A 483 4.86 -5.83 -31.05
CA ALA A 483 3.49 -5.32 -31.01
C ALA A 483 2.97 -5.18 -32.45
N TYR A 484 1.72 -5.56 -32.66
CA TYR A 484 0.99 -5.32 -33.89
C TYR A 484 -0.26 -4.52 -33.55
N HIS A 485 -0.44 -3.39 -34.22
CA HIS A 485 -1.57 -2.49 -34.05
C HIS A 485 -2.34 -2.38 -35.36
N HIS A 486 -3.66 -2.48 -35.28
CA HIS A 486 -4.59 -2.31 -36.38
C HIS A 486 -5.62 -1.24 -35.99
N ARG A 487 -5.66 -0.13 -36.73
CA ARG A 487 -6.52 1.02 -36.45
C ARG A 487 -7.46 1.28 -37.62
N THR A 488 -8.76 1.42 -37.34
CA THR A 488 -9.80 1.66 -38.34
C THR A 488 -10.67 2.88 -37.96
N PRO A 489 -11.03 3.76 -38.91
CA PRO A 489 -11.80 4.96 -38.61
C PRO A 489 -13.26 4.65 -38.28
N VAL A 490 -13.82 5.26 -37.22
CA VAL A 490 -15.21 5.04 -36.77
C VAL A 490 -16.25 5.61 -37.74
N LYS A 491 -15.96 6.71 -38.43
CA LYS A 491 -16.84 7.33 -39.45
C LYS A 491 -16.20 7.22 -40.83
N LYS A 492 -16.95 6.71 -41.82
CA LYS A 492 -16.48 6.53 -43.20
C LYS A 492 -16.44 7.87 -43.97
N ASN A 493 -15.55 7.97 -44.98
CA ASN A 493 -15.24 9.17 -45.78
C ASN A 493 -16.44 10.06 -46.19
N LYS A 494 -17.61 9.48 -46.44
CA LYS A 494 -18.76 10.21 -47.01
C LYS A 494 -19.33 11.33 -46.12
N ASP A 495 -19.19 11.24 -44.80
CA ASP A 495 -19.81 12.21 -43.90
C ASP A 495 -18.94 13.45 -43.66
N THR A 496 -17.68 13.45 -44.13
CA THR A 496 -16.69 14.38 -43.56
C THR A 496 -15.62 14.92 -44.50
N GLY A 497 -15.57 14.46 -45.76
CA GLY A 497 -14.69 15.02 -46.80
C GLY A 497 -13.19 14.74 -46.65
N LEU A 498 -12.76 14.02 -45.62
CA LEU A 498 -11.36 13.64 -45.37
C LEU A 498 -11.12 12.19 -45.83
N ASP A 499 -9.98 11.89 -46.47
CA ASP A 499 -9.59 10.53 -46.91
C ASP A 499 -8.93 9.74 -45.75
N LEU A 500 -9.75 9.13 -44.88
CA LEU A 500 -9.28 8.34 -43.74
C LEU A 500 -9.15 6.86 -44.14
N LYS A 501 -7.94 6.32 -44.06
CA LYS A 501 -7.62 4.91 -44.38
C LYS A 501 -7.27 4.11 -43.13
N ASP A 502 -7.38 2.79 -43.24
CA ASP A 502 -6.92 1.86 -42.21
C ASP A 502 -5.40 1.96 -42.03
N HIS A 503 -4.94 1.84 -40.78
CA HIS A 503 -3.52 1.98 -40.43
C HIS A 503 -3.04 0.77 -39.64
N ASN A 504 -1.98 0.12 -40.14
CA ASN A 504 -1.35 -1.04 -39.52
C ASN A 504 0.08 -0.68 -39.11
N GLU A 505 0.46 -1.05 -37.89
CA GLU A 505 1.82 -0.83 -37.38
C GLU A 505 2.35 -2.12 -36.77
N PHE A 506 3.56 -2.48 -37.16
CA PHE A 506 4.33 -3.55 -36.52
C PHE A 506 5.55 -2.94 -35.84
N THR A 507 5.58 -3.08 -34.51
CA THR A 507 6.50 -2.33 -33.64
C THR A 507 7.24 -3.30 -32.71
N PRO A 508 8.45 -3.75 -33.10
CA PRO A 508 9.41 -4.31 -32.16
C PRO A 508 9.80 -3.31 -31.07
N VAL A 509 9.87 -3.80 -29.83
CA VAL A 509 10.20 -3.00 -28.64
C VAL A 509 11.31 -3.67 -27.86
N ILE A 510 12.30 -2.89 -27.45
CA ILE A 510 13.35 -3.29 -26.52
C ILE A 510 13.34 -2.28 -25.37
N GLY A 511 13.38 -2.77 -24.14
CA GLY A 511 13.42 -1.95 -22.95
C GLY A 511 14.46 -2.46 -21.96
N LEU A 512 15.12 -1.52 -21.28
CA LEU A 512 16.09 -1.77 -20.24
C LEU A 512 15.61 -1.07 -18.98
N THR A 513 15.55 -1.80 -17.88
CA THR A 513 15.24 -1.26 -16.56
C THR A 513 16.37 -1.62 -15.61
N TYR A 514 16.92 -0.63 -14.91
CA TYR A 514 17.99 -0.84 -13.95
C TYR A 514 17.75 -0.11 -12.64
N THR A 515 17.78 -0.88 -11.54
CA THR A 515 17.75 -0.36 -10.17
C THR A 515 19.03 -0.80 -9.46
N PRO A 516 19.99 0.11 -9.22
CA PRO A 516 21.22 -0.22 -8.51
C PRO A 516 20.93 -0.76 -7.10
N ARG A 517 21.71 -1.74 -6.64
CA ARG A 517 21.64 -2.32 -5.27
C ARG A 517 20.22 -2.66 -4.81
N GLN A 518 19.44 -3.29 -5.68
CA GLN A 518 18.09 -3.74 -5.38
C GLN A 518 18.10 -4.85 -4.33
N TYR A 519 17.48 -4.61 -3.17
CA TYR A 519 17.22 -5.66 -2.19
C TYR A 519 16.09 -6.57 -2.68
N TYR A 520 16.21 -7.87 -2.43
CA TYR A 520 15.22 -8.87 -2.84
C TYR A 520 15.15 -10.00 -1.82
N TRP A 521 14.07 -10.77 -1.85
CA TRP A 521 13.95 -12.02 -1.11
C TRP A 521 13.37 -13.11 -2.03
N MET A 522 13.62 -14.37 -1.70
CA MET A 522 13.11 -15.52 -2.45
C MET A 522 11.95 -16.17 -1.68
N ASP A 523 10.79 -16.24 -2.32
CA ASP A 523 9.67 -17.08 -1.86
C ASP A 523 9.70 -18.39 -2.66
N GLY A 524 10.30 -19.43 -2.07
CA GLY A 524 10.67 -20.63 -2.82
C GLY A 524 11.67 -20.31 -3.94
N TYR A 525 11.29 -20.54 -5.19
CA TYR A 525 12.08 -20.19 -6.37
C TYR A 525 11.77 -18.80 -6.92
N ARG A 526 10.76 -18.10 -6.39
CA ARG A 526 10.34 -16.79 -6.91
C ARG A 526 11.12 -15.65 -6.25
N LYS A 527 11.68 -14.78 -7.08
CA LYS A 527 12.39 -13.58 -6.62
C LYS A 527 11.47 -12.37 -6.55
N GLU A 528 11.32 -11.80 -5.35
CA GLU A 528 10.52 -10.60 -5.07
C GLU A 528 11.42 -9.42 -4.68
N TYR A 529 11.23 -8.27 -5.34
CA TYR A 529 11.99 -7.05 -5.05
C TYR A 529 11.42 -6.34 -3.81
N LEU A 530 12.32 -5.84 -2.95
CA LEU A 530 11.98 -5.09 -1.75
C LEU A 530 12.13 -3.58 -1.97
N HIS A 531 13.25 -3.00 -1.55
CA HIS A 531 13.54 -1.58 -1.72
C HIS A 531 14.93 -1.36 -2.32
N SER A 532 15.18 -0.14 -2.79
CA SER A 532 16.52 0.34 -3.12
C SER A 532 16.69 1.77 -2.64
N HIS A 533 17.92 2.14 -2.28
CA HIS A 533 18.30 3.52 -1.99
C HIS A 533 18.56 4.35 -3.26
N TYR A 534 18.57 3.70 -4.42
CA TYR A 534 18.84 4.32 -5.71
C TYR A 534 17.55 4.38 -6.56
N PRO A 535 17.46 5.34 -7.47
CA PRO A 535 16.34 5.40 -8.42
C PRO A 535 16.36 4.22 -9.40
N THR A 536 15.19 3.93 -9.95
CA THR A 536 15.06 3.00 -11.08
C THR A 536 15.10 3.78 -12.38
N PHE A 537 16.05 3.42 -13.24
CA PHE A 537 16.19 3.97 -14.58
C PHE A 537 15.51 3.06 -15.59
N ARG A 538 14.83 3.66 -16.57
CA ARG A 538 14.11 2.95 -17.62
C ARG A 538 14.42 3.60 -18.96
N ILE A 539 14.73 2.78 -19.95
CA ILE A 539 14.89 3.22 -21.35
C ILE A 539 14.12 2.23 -22.21
N GLU A 540 13.29 2.73 -23.11
CA GLU A 540 12.55 1.96 -24.09
C GLU A 540 12.85 2.49 -25.48
N LEU A 541 13.18 1.59 -26.40
CA LEU A 541 13.39 1.85 -27.81
C LEU A 541 12.41 0.98 -28.60
N ALA A 542 11.62 1.62 -29.45
CA ALA A 542 10.71 0.96 -30.35
C ALA A 542 10.93 1.45 -31.78
N ARG A 543 10.71 0.56 -32.75
CA ARG A 543 10.81 0.90 -34.17
C ARG A 543 9.60 0.35 -34.88
N SER A 544 8.91 1.18 -35.66
CA SER A 544 7.88 0.69 -36.59
C SER A 544 8.53 0.30 -37.92
N ILE A 545 8.21 -0.88 -38.44
CA ILE A 545 8.78 -1.41 -39.69
C ILE A 545 7.73 -1.31 -40.81
N PRO A 546 7.98 -0.54 -41.87
CA PRO A 546 7.06 -0.44 -43.00
C PRO A 546 7.08 -1.72 -43.87
N ASP A 547 6.02 -1.91 -44.65
CA ASP A 547 5.84 -2.95 -45.69
C ASP A 547 5.78 -4.41 -45.22
N LEU A 548 5.89 -4.65 -43.90
CA LEU A 548 5.65 -5.97 -43.31
C LEU A 548 4.18 -6.11 -42.92
N LEU A 549 3.50 -7.21 -43.32
CA LEU A 549 2.09 -7.47 -42.97
C LEU A 549 1.12 -6.32 -43.36
N GLY A 550 1.44 -5.54 -44.41
CA GLY A 550 0.65 -4.38 -44.82
C GLY A 550 0.76 -3.18 -43.86
N CYS A 551 1.84 -3.09 -43.08
CA CYS A 551 2.12 -1.97 -42.21
C CYS A 551 2.62 -0.74 -42.97
N THR A 552 2.16 0.44 -42.57
CA THR A 552 2.49 1.72 -43.20
C THR A 552 3.32 2.63 -42.31
N GLY A 553 3.40 2.34 -41.00
CA GLY A 553 4.20 3.09 -40.04
C GLY A 553 5.71 2.93 -40.25
N ASN A 554 6.44 4.06 -40.26
CA ASN A 554 7.90 4.10 -40.23
C ASN A 554 8.37 5.21 -39.29
N TYR A 555 8.77 4.82 -38.09
CA TYR A 555 9.29 5.72 -37.07
C TYR A 555 10.19 4.97 -36.09
N TRP A 556 10.99 5.73 -35.36
CA TRP A 556 11.62 5.27 -34.13
C TRP A 556 11.07 6.06 -32.95
N ARG A 557 10.80 5.36 -31.85
CA ARG A 557 10.38 5.94 -30.58
C ARG A 557 11.43 5.61 -29.53
N MET A 558 11.91 6.62 -28.83
CA MET A 558 12.74 6.44 -27.65
C MET A 558 12.07 7.12 -26.46
N GLU A 559 11.97 6.41 -25.36
CA GLU A 559 11.51 6.93 -24.08
C GLU A 559 12.51 6.59 -22.99
N ALA A 560 12.75 7.55 -22.12
CA ALA A 560 13.56 7.37 -20.93
C ALA A 560 12.81 7.88 -19.71
N GLY A 561 13.04 7.23 -18.58
CA GLY A 561 12.43 7.63 -17.32
C GLY A 561 13.25 7.25 -16.12
N MET A 562 13.02 7.97 -15.04
CA MET A 562 13.65 7.79 -13.75
C MET A 562 12.60 7.97 -12.67
N ASN A 563 12.44 6.99 -11.79
CA ASN A 563 11.54 7.10 -10.65
C ASN A 563 12.19 6.61 -9.35
N GLN A 564 11.78 7.22 -8.25
CA GLN A 564 12.21 6.81 -6.91
C GLN A 564 11.20 7.24 -5.86
N THR A 565 11.11 6.45 -4.79
CA THR A 565 10.45 6.84 -3.54
C THR A 565 11.49 6.94 -2.43
N VAL A 566 11.77 8.16 -1.97
CA VAL A 566 12.70 8.45 -0.88
C VAL A 566 11.91 8.57 0.42
N ARG A 567 12.39 7.91 1.47
CA ARG A 567 11.85 8.08 2.83
C ARG A 567 12.63 9.18 3.53
N LEU A 568 11.98 10.31 3.80
CA LEU A 568 12.61 11.46 4.47
C LEU A 568 12.57 11.33 6.01
N GLY A 569 11.61 10.56 6.52
CA GLY A 569 11.48 10.24 7.94
C GLY A 569 10.67 8.96 8.16
N LEU A 570 10.21 8.74 9.40
CA LEU A 570 9.46 7.53 9.76
C LEU A 570 8.09 7.41 9.07
N SER A 571 7.48 8.55 8.72
CA SER A 571 6.15 8.61 8.10
C SER A 571 6.06 9.50 6.86
N GLU A 572 7.15 10.15 6.48
CA GLU A 572 7.27 11.09 5.37
C GLU A 572 7.91 10.42 4.15
N ARG A 573 7.26 10.54 2.98
CA ARG A 573 7.73 9.95 1.73
C ARG A 573 7.70 10.98 0.61
N LEU A 574 8.77 11.04 -0.16
CA LEU A 574 8.86 11.82 -1.38
C LEU A 574 9.01 10.87 -2.56
N SER A 575 7.98 10.78 -3.40
CA SER A 575 8.03 10.04 -4.65
C SER A 575 8.18 11.00 -5.81
N TYR A 576 9.08 10.70 -6.73
CA TYR A 576 9.20 11.45 -7.98
C TYR A 576 9.32 10.51 -9.18
N ASN A 577 8.83 10.98 -10.33
CA ASN A 577 8.98 10.33 -11.62
C ASN A 577 9.23 11.38 -12.68
N LEU A 578 10.34 11.24 -13.37
CA LEU A 578 10.71 12.06 -14.51
C LEU A 578 10.70 11.15 -15.72
N SER A 579 10.03 11.55 -16.80
CA SER A 579 10.14 10.82 -18.06
C SER A 579 10.09 11.76 -19.24
N GLY A 580 10.69 11.33 -20.34
CA GLY A 580 10.67 12.04 -21.59
C GLY A 580 10.72 11.08 -22.75
N GLY A 581 10.11 11.50 -23.85
CA GLY A 581 10.02 10.70 -25.06
C GLY A 581 10.14 11.54 -26.30
N LEU A 582 10.66 10.93 -27.36
CA LEU A 582 10.67 11.53 -28.68
C LEU A 582 10.51 10.48 -29.78
N PHE A 583 9.83 10.89 -30.85
CA PHE A 583 9.81 10.17 -32.12
C PHE A 583 10.82 10.78 -33.09
N PHE A 584 11.59 9.94 -33.79
CA PHE A 584 12.57 10.38 -34.79
C PHE A 584 12.45 9.56 -36.09
N ASN A 585 12.93 10.16 -37.20
CA ASN A 585 12.85 9.61 -38.55
C ASN A 585 11.40 9.33 -39.04
N GLN A 586 10.51 10.30 -38.84
CA GLN A 586 9.07 10.19 -39.10
C GLN A 586 8.80 10.36 -40.60
N HIS A 587 8.51 9.28 -41.32
CA HIS A 587 8.15 9.37 -42.75
C HIS A 587 6.70 9.01 -43.06
N ASN A 588 5.90 8.61 -42.06
CA ASN A 588 4.43 8.39 -42.10
C ASN A 588 3.91 8.00 -40.69
N MET A 589 3.97 8.92 -39.72
CA MET A 589 3.46 8.66 -38.36
C MET A 589 2.06 9.26 -38.20
N TYR A 590 1.06 8.39 -38.11
CA TYR A 590 -0.32 8.83 -37.88
C TYR A 590 -0.63 8.99 -36.39
N PHE A 591 -0.07 8.16 -35.49
CA PHE A 591 -0.39 8.15 -34.06
C PHE A 591 0.86 8.31 -33.20
N ALA A 592 0.87 9.29 -32.29
CA ALA A 592 1.92 9.44 -31.28
C ALA A 592 1.55 8.63 -30.03
N ASP A 593 1.99 7.38 -29.96
CA ASP A 593 1.73 6.47 -28.85
C ASP A 593 2.97 6.29 -27.97
N PHE A 594 3.07 7.09 -26.92
CA PHE A 594 4.09 6.96 -25.89
C PHE A 594 3.69 5.92 -24.83
N SER A 595 4.62 5.06 -24.42
CA SER A 595 4.43 4.04 -23.38
C SER A 595 4.35 4.66 -21.98
N TYR A 596 5.12 5.72 -21.69
CA TYR A 596 5.16 6.40 -20.39
C TYR A 596 4.32 7.68 -20.32
N PHE A 597 3.98 8.27 -21.47
CA PHE A 597 3.03 9.38 -21.59
C PHE A 597 1.76 8.92 -22.29
N ALA A 598 0.98 8.11 -21.58
CA ALA A 598 -0.34 7.66 -22.01
C ALA A 598 -1.33 7.76 -20.86
N LYS A 599 -2.58 8.09 -21.17
CA LYS A 599 -3.68 8.08 -20.21
C LYS A 599 -4.02 6.64 -19.83
N ARG A 600 -3.39 6.12 -18.79
CA ARG A 600 -3.76 4.82 -18.20
C ARG A 600 -4.86 5.05 -17.17
N TYR A 601 -6.06 4.51 -17.42
CA TYR A 601 -7.19 4.59 -16.49
C TYR A 601 -6.95 3.84 -15.17
N PHE A 602 -5.99 2.89 -15.17
CA PHE A 602 -5.52 2.17 -14.00
C PHE A 602 -3.98 2.21 -14.01
N PRO A 603 -3.34 3.14 -13.27
CA PRO A 603 -1.88 3.24 -13.22
C PRO A 603 -1.26 2.07 -12.43
N GLU A 604 0.02 1.77 -12.68
CA GLU A 604 0.85 0.94 -11.78
C GLU A 604 0.94 1.68 -10.44
N PRO A 605 0.37 1.13 -9.34
CA PRO A 605 0.21 1.89 -8.11
C PRO A 605 1.58 2.18 -7.49
N TRP A 606 1.89 3.46 -7.23
CA TRP A 606 3.00 3.87 -6.37
C TRP A 606 2.69 3.65 -4.87
N GLY A 607 1.91 2.61 -4.57
CA GLY A 607 1.19 2.48 -3.31
C GLY A 607 0.01 3.46 -3.15
N ASP A 608 -0.27 4.30 -4.14
CA ASP A 608 -1.40 5.25 -4.16
C ASP A 608 -2.03 5.34 -5.57
N ARG A 609 -3.34 5.55 -5.65
CA ARG A 609 -4.14 5.57 -6.89
C ARG A 609 -4.02 6.89 -7.67
N PHE A 610 -3.54 7.95 -7.03
CA PHE A 610 -3.50 9.30 -7.61
C PHE A 610 -2.10 9.81 -7.96
N GLY A 611 -1.02 9.11 -7.57
CA GLY A 611 0.34 9.51 -7.87
C GLY A 611 0.77 9.20 -9.31
N GLY A 612 1.59 10.08 -9.90
CA GLY A 612 2.30 9.81 -11.16
C GLY A 612 1.49 9.94 -12.45
N ILE A 613 0.35 10.65 -12.41
CA ILE A 613 -0.52 10.91 -13.56
C ILE A 613 -1.02 12.36 -13.54
N PHE A 614 -1.40 12.90 -14.71
CA PHE A 614 -2.17 14.14 -14.79
C PHE A 614 -3.67 13.85 -14.64
N HIS A 615 -4.35 14.62 -13.80
CA HIS A 615 -5.75 14.40 -13.43
C HIS A 615 -6.74 15.26 -14.19
N ASN A 616 -6.30 16.46 -14.58
CA ASN A 616 -7.09 17.47 -15.29
C ASN A 616 -6.72 17.55 -16.78
N LEU A 617 -5.55 17.04 -17.17
CA LEU A 617 -5.14 16.97 -18.57
C LEU A 617 -6.10 16.10 -19.40
N GLY A 618 -6.62 16.68 -20.48
CA GLY A 618 -7.44 15.98 -21.48
C GLY A 618 -6.70 14.79 -22.09
N GLY A 619 -7.44 13.74 -22.48
CA GLY A 619 -6.83 12.56 -23.12
C GLY A 619 -6.13 12.87 -24.45
N ASP A 620 -6.58 13.92 -25.12
CA ASP A 620 -6.20 14.26 -26.48
C ASP A 620 -4.76 14.80 -26.53
N TRP A 621 -4.32 15.48 -25.46
CA TRP A 621 -2.97 16.02 -25.32
C TRP A 621 -1.87 14.96 -25.27
N TYR A 622 -2.21 13.74 -24.86
CA TYR A 622 -1.23 12.63 -24.77
C TYR A 622 -0.72 12.18 -26.14
N ASN A 623 -1.57 12.33 -27.17
CA ASN A 623 -1.27 11.90 -28.54
C ASN A 623 -1.03 13.09 -29.49
N ALA A 624 -1.03 14.32 -28.96
CA ALA A 624 -0.97 15.54 -29.75
C ALA A 624 0.45 15.90 -30.22
N SER A 625 1.48 15.34 -29.60
CA SER A 625 2.86 15.74 -29.86
C SER A 625 3.79 14.55 -30.08
N ASP A 626 4.84 14.77 -30.86
CA ASP A 626 5.88 13.81 -31.18
C ASP A 626 7.03 13.80 -30.15
N LYS A 627 6.99 14.71 -29.18
CA LYS A 627 7.98 14.86 -28.11
C LYS A 627 7.32 15.31 -26.82
N TYR A 628 7.80 14.82 -25.69
CA TYR A 628 7.34 15.30 -24.39
C TYR A 628 8.43 15.19 -23.32
N ILE A 629 8.31 16.03 -22.31
CA ILE A 629 9.01 15.90 -21.04
C ILE A 629 7.96 16.09 -19.94
N GLN A 630 7.90 15.15 -19.00
CA GLN A 630 7.03 15.26 -17.84
C GLN A 630 7.79 15.01 -16.54
N GLY A 631 7.33 15.65 -15.48
CA GLY A 631 7.79 15.43 -14.13
C GLY A 631 6.63 15.38 -13.16
N HIS A 632 6.63 14.38 -12.29
CA HIS A 632 5.66 14.23 -11.22
C HIS A 632 6.40 14.16 -9.89
N LEU A 633 5.90 14.89 -8.90
CA LEU A 633 6.36 14.88 -7.53
C LEU A 633 5.15 14.68 -6.62
N MET A 634 5.28 13.75 -5.69
CA MET A 634 4.29 13.48 -4.67
C MET A 634 4.98 13.47 -3.31
N TYR A 635 4.55 14.35 -2.42
CA TYR A 635 4.98 14.38 -1.04
C TYR A 635 3.85 13.91 -0.13
N GLU A 636 4.10 12.81 0.58
CA GLU A 636 3.17 12.20 1.51
C GLU A 636 3.68 12.39 2.94
N SER A 637 2.81 12.93 3.81
CA SER A 637 3.09 13.12 5.23
C SER A 637 1.78 13.01 6.02
N PRO A 638 1.79 12.48 7.26
CA PRO A 638 0.60 12.53 8.11
C PRO A 638 0.18 13.96 8.49
N PHE A 639 1.09 14.94 8.36
CA PHE A 639 0.86 16.34 8.74
C PHE A 639 1.46 17.28 7.69
N ILE A 640 0.64 18.04 6.95
CA ILE A 640 1.07 19.10 6.03
C ILE A 640 0.34 20.41 6.38
N LEU A 641 -0.86 20.60 5.84
CA LEU A 641 -1.67 21.80 6.00
C LEU A 641 -2.59 21.70 7.20
N LEU A 642 -3.13 20.52 7.50
CA LEU A 642 -4.07 20.35 8.62
C LEU A 642 -3.41 20.63 9.98
N ARG A 643 -2.08 20.48 10.07
CA ARG A 643 -1.30 20.89 11.24
C ARG A 643 -1.51 22.36 11.62
N PHE A 644 -1.69 23.25 10.64
CA PHE A 644 -1.84 24.69 10.89
C PHE A 644 -3.28 25.10 11.19
N LEU A 645 -4.26 24.34 10.70
CA LEU A 645 -5.67 24.73 10.76
C LEU A 645 -6.36 24.42 12.11
N LYS A 646 -5.65 23.79 13.07
CA LYS A 646 -6.20 23.24 14.34
C LYS A 646 -7.68 22.78 14.25
N PRO A 647 -8.09 21.95 13.28
CA PRO A 647 -9.50 21.61 13.14
C PRO A 647 -10.00 20.75 14.31
N ASN A 648 -11.32 20.71 14.50
CA ASN A 648 -12.00 19.91 15.53
C ASN A 648 -11.43 18.47 15.60
N PRO A 649 -10.96 17.98 16.77
CA PRO A 649 -10.28 16.70 16.90
C PRO A 649 -11.10 15.49 16.41
N LYS A 650 -12.43 15.61 16.39
CA LYS A 650 -13.32 14.56 15.86
C LYS A 650 -13.17 14.29 14.35
N ALA A 651 -12.85 15.32 13.56
CA ALA A 651 -12.73 15.19 12.10
C ALA A 651 -11.42 14.52 11.67
N HIS A 652 -10.37 14.63 12.48
CA HIS A 652 -9.10 13.97 12.19
C HIS A 652 -9.16 12.47 12.41
N LYS A 653 -10.15 11.96 13.18
CA LYS A 653 -10.24 10.55 13.60
C LYS A 653 -10.04 9.53 12.46
N TYR A 654 -10.38 9.92 11.24
CA TYR A 654 -10.35 9.06 10.06
C TYR A 654 -9.23 9.39 9.06
N LEU A 655 -8.34 10.35 9.35
CA LEU A 655 -7.31 10.82 8.42
C LEU A 655 -5.94 10.24 8.75
N VAL A 656 -5.34 9.52 7.79
CA VAL A 656 -4.06 8.81 7.94
C VAL A 656 -2.90 9.58 7.33
N SER A 657 -3.16 10.26 6.21
CA SER A 657 -2.12 10.90 5.39
C SER A 657 -2.66 12.10 4.61
N GLU A 658 -1.87 13.15 4.54
CA GLU A 658 -2.00 14.27 3.62
C GLU A 658 -0.99 14.09 2.48
N ARG A 659 -1.36 14.53 1.27
CA ARG A 659 -0.53 14.41 0.08
C ARG A 659 -0.54 15.71 -0.71
N PHE A 660 0.65 16.14 -1.10
CA PHE A 660 0.84 17.23 -2.06
C PHE A 660 1.32 16.64 -3.38
N TYR A 661 0.72 17.08 -4.48
CA TYR A 661 1.05 16.65 -5.83
C TYR A 661 1.50 17.86 -6.65
N LEU A 662 2.57 17.66 -7.40
CA LEU A 662 3.04 18.60 -8.40
C LEU A 662 3.32 17.81 -9.66
N SER A 663 2.66 18.16 -10.75
CA SER A 663 2.91 17.58 -12.07
C SER A 663 3.24 18.70 -13.04
N GLN A 664 4.24 18.49 -13.89
CA GLN A 664 4.68 19.43 -14.90
C GLN A 664 4.81 18.70 -16.23
N LEU A 665 4.27 19.29 -17.29
CA LEU A 665 4.37 18.81 -18.66
C LEU A 665 4.94 19.91 -19.56
N TRP A 666 5.80 19.48 -20.46
CA TRP A 666 6.26 20.25 -21.61
C TRP A 666 6.05 19.41 -22.87
N THR A 667 5.36 19.99 -23.85
CA THR A 667 5.26 19.47 -25.23
C THR A 667 5.35 20.64 -26.22
N PRO A 668 5.79 20.42 -27.46
CA PRO A 668 5.73 21.42 -28.53
C PRO A 668 4.38 22.13 -28.70
N VAL A 669 3.27 21.42 -28.48
CA VAL A 669 1.90 21.94 -28.67
C VAL A 669 1.37 22.61 -27.40
N LEU A 670 1.74 22.08 -26.23
CA LEU A 670 1.40 22.61 -24.90
C LEU A 670 2.71 22.85 -24.11
N PRO A 671 3.35 24.02 -24.30
CA PRO A 671 4.71 24.25 -23.84
C PRO A 671 4.84 24.36 -22.32
N ASN A 672 3.79 24.76 -21.60
CA ASN A 672 3.86 24.84 -20.15
C ASN A 672 2.51 24.51 -19.51
N TYR A 673 2.39 23.27 -19.03
CA TYR A 673 1.24 22.82 -18.27
C TYR A 673 1.66 22.29 -16.90
N SER A 674 1.04 22.84 -15.85
CA SER A 674 1.32 22.48 -14.46
C SER A 674 0.02 22.05 -13.77
N GLU A 675 0.08 20.97 -12.99
CA GLU A 675 -1.00 20.60 -12.07
C GLU A 675 -0.50 20.63 -10.62
N LEU A 676 -1.26 21.31 -9.77
CA LEU A 676 -1.07 21.30 -8.32
C LEU A 676 -2.21 20.54 -7.68
N GLY A 677 -1.88 19.53 -6.88
CA GLY A 677 -2.86 18.72 -6.17
C GLY A 677 -2.66 18.78 -4.67
N TYR A 678 -3.76 18.76 -3.93
CA TYR A 678 -3.76 18.49 -2.50
C TYR A 678 -4.81 17.42 -2.20
N GLY A 679 -4.38 16.37 -1.50
CA GLY A 679 -5.25 15.26 -1.16
C GLY A 679 -5.12 14.82 0.28
N ILE A 680 -6.19 14.21 0.77
CA ILE A 680 -6.29 13.57 2.07
C ILE A 680 -6.70 12.12 1.87
N GLY A 681 -6.03 11.22 2.56
CA GLY A 681 -6.29 9.80 2.48
C GLY A 681 -6.39 9.12 3.83
N SER A 682 -7.28 8.15 3.88
CA SER A 682 -7.45 7.15 4.93
C SER A 682 -7.29 5.76 4.33
N ASP A 683 -7.39 4.70 5.13
CA ASP A 683 -7.42 3.34 4.57
C ASP A 683 -8.71 3.06 3.76
N LEU A 684 -9.72 3.94 3.83
CA LEU A 684 -11.04 3.75 3.20
C LEU A 684 -11.35 4.68 2.05
N PHE A 685 -10.74 5.86 2.05
CA PHE A 685 -11.04 6.85 1.06
C PHE A 685 -9.82 7.71 0.78
N HIS A 686 -9.72 8.15 -0.47
CA HIS A 686 -8.76 9.14 -0.91
C HIS A 686 -9.54 10.24 -1.63
N ILE A 687 -9.38 11.47 -1.16
CA ILE A 687 -9.97 12.66 -1.78
C ILE A 687 -8.84 13.57 -2.18
N ALA A 688 -8.84 14.06 -3.41
CA ALA A 688 -7.83 14.99 -3.89
C ALA A 688 -8.45 16.08 -4.77
N LEU A 689 -8.03 17.31 -4.55
CA LEU A 689 -8.34 18.47 -5.37
C LEU A 689 -7.13 18.80 -6.22
N PHE A 690 -7.32 18.95 -7.52
CA PHE A 690 -6.29 19.30 -8.50
C PHE A 690 -6.64 20.59 -9.22
N LEU A 691 -5.67 21.49 -9.34
CA LEU A 691 -5.74 22.74 -10.08
C LEU A 691 -4.80 22.65 -11.29
N GLY A 692 -5.31 22.88 -12.49
CA GLY A 692 -4.54 22.89 -13.73
C GLY A 692 -4.24 24.32 -14.19
N PHE A 693 -2.99 24.54 -14.59
CA PHE A 693 -2.49 25.82 -15.10
C PHE A 693 -1.86 25.63 -16.48
N GLU A 694 -2.16 26.54 -17.38
CA GLU A 694 -1.56 26.61 -18.73
C GLU A 694 -0.88 27.97 -18.86
N GLU A 695 0.41 27.99 -19.16
CA GLU A 695 1.22 29.23 -19.20
C GLU A 695 1.07 30.10 -17.92
N PHE A 696 1.00 29.45 -16.75
CA PHE A 696 0.74 30.08 -15.44
C PHE A 696 -0.64 30.74 -15.28
N LYS A 697 -1.56 30.59 -16.24
CA LYS A 697 -2.96 31.00 -16.12
C LYS A 697 -3.79 29.83 -15.64
N TYR A 698 -4.69 30.10 -14.69
CA TYR A 698 -5.64 29.09 -14.20
C TYR A 698 -6.55 28.62 -15.33
N GLN A 699 -6.69 27.30 -15.49
CA GLN A 699 -7.46 26.70 -16.58
C GLN A 699 -8.59 25.79 -16.05
N SER A 700 -8.31 24.96 -15.04
CA SER A 700 -9.25 23.92 -14.60
C SER A 700 -9.11 23.54 -13.13
N VAL A 701 -10.21 22.99 -12.58
CA VAL A 701 -10.25 22.35 -11.27
C VAL A 701 -10.85 20.96 -11.40
N GLY A 702 -10.24 19.97 -10.75
CA GLY A 702 -10.71 18.60 -10.72
C GLY A 702 -10.77 18.08 -9.30
N LEU A 703 -11.89 17.48 -8.93
CA LEU A 703 -12.06 16.77 -7.67
C LEU A 703 -12.06 15.27 -7.97
N LYS A 704 -11.19 14.51 -7.29
CA LYS A 704 -11.15 13.05 -7.34
C LYS A 704 -11.54 12.47 -5.99
N PHE A 705 -12.37 11.45 -6.03
CA PHE A 705 -12.80 10.69 -4.87
C PHE A 705 -12.65 9.20 -5.20
N ALA A 706 -11.90 8.48 -4.38
CA ALA A 706 -11.78 7.02 -4.45
C ALA A 706 -12.14 6.43 -3.10
N LEU A 707 -12.86 5.31 -3.11
CA LEU A 707 -13.30 4.61 -1.92
C LEU A 707 -12.79 3.16 -1.98
N GLU A 708 -11.93 2.80 -1.02
CA GLU A 708 -11.33 1.48 -0.85
C GLU A 708 -12.12 0.72 0.22
N LEU A 709 -13.16 -0.03 -0.17
CA LEU A 709 -13.93 -0.83 0.79
C LEU A 709 -13.23 -2.13 1.20
N PHE A 710 -12.23 -2.60 0.44
CA PHE A 710 -11.59 -3.91 0.63
C PHE A 710 -10.10 -3.85 0.20
N ARG A 711 -9.18 -4.36 1.04
CA ARG A 711 -7.76 -4.59 0.72
C ARG A 711 -7.44 -6.08 0.73
#